data_AF-A0A2S7XFL9-F1
#
_entry.id   AF-A0A2S7XFL9-F1
#
_cell.length_a   1.000
_cell.length_b   1.000
_cell.length_c   1.000
_cell.angle_alpha   90.00
_cell.angle_beta   90.00
_cell.angle_gamma   90.00
#
_symmetry.space_group_name_H-M   'P 1'
#
loop_
_entity.id
_entity.type
_entity.pdbx_description
1 polymer ?
#
loop_
_entity_poly.entity_id
_entity_poly.type
_entity_poly.pdbx_seq_one_letter_code
_entity_poly.pdbx_strand_id
1 'polypeptide(L)'
;MGEHYSISKNSFDVFRFSKREVDKIALVTEGGGQRGVFTAGVLDSFLQANFNPFDLLIGTSAGSLNLASYICGHKGHAYRIIDQVTRSPDFFKLSRFLLTGEGMDLDWLIDKTESDIPLNWKVGEEHLNAKQVLAVAAHATNFETKYFDLSTSNWKDILRASCAIPALHKQPVIMEEKRWLDGGLTTPIPVQAAYDRGFRHIVVIRTVPVDFTENHDWLISLAKMTKNSTLDHMAAMLVTHEENYRKTQAFLANPPDDVIIYEISPNRSLQSKVLGSTKKQLDADYHHGKDVGKLFLETIAAKLNLAHLSQERFLVRTREAHFIDEAKQQEYKVKIDAIWNNKKCGEVLGVERIPLKWINVNPNDKKQTLVIVNGRNESYWKYKEAILELSQYFNLYAYDHRGQGESGRMTQDHELGHVDDFHDYVMDLYIFMERVVRPNLKGECFMLSHSMGAAVMTQYLSTFDHPVKASAATSPMFGVYISGRGHGFKKQTLNLLDVLASKPNYALGQSHFKKVQYKDNVLTHSEVRYQLFLDLFLDKPHLRLGGPSTHWITESIKAGKKCIANAHKVKIPILILQAGDDLVVSNVAQAEFHERCHTSHLEPIAGAYHDMLIEKDTYRDIAINKLLDFYTSDYRYY
;
A
#
# COMPACT_ATOMS: atom_id res chain seq x y z
N MET A 1 -36.85 10.81 -9.02
CA MET A 1 -35.48 11.19 -9.40
C MET A 1 -34.52 10.20 -8.77
N GLY A 2 -33.50 9.76 -9.50
CA GLY A 2 -32.47 8.87 -8.97
C GLY A 2 -31.73 9.49 -7.80
N GLU A 3 -30.99 8.67 -7.06
CA GLU A 3 -30.21 9.15 -5.92
C GLU A 3 -28.84 9.65 -6.39
N HIS A 4 -28.44 10.82 -5.93
CA HIS A 4 -27.13 11.41 -6.20
C HIS A 4 -26.45 11.77 -4.88
N TYR A 5 -25.25 11.25 -4.68
CA TYR A 5 -24.44 11.49 -3.49
C TYR A 5 -23.14 12.18 -3.92
N SER A 6 -22.97 13.44 -3.54
CA SER A 6 -21.69 14.13 -3.74
C SER A 6 -20.72 13.79 -2.60
N ILE A 7 -19.53 13.31 -2.95
CA ILE A 7 -18.44 13.01 -2.03
C ILE A 7 -17.34 14.05 -2.22
N SER A 8 -17.35 15.02 -1.32
CA SER A 8 -16.34 16.06 -1.18
C SER A 8 -16.17 16.41 0.31
N LYS A 9 -15.02 16.99 0.70
CA LYS A 9 -14.67 17.22 2.12
C LYS A 9 -15.70 18.06 2.92
N ASN A 10 -16.60 18.76 2.24
CA ASN A 10 -17.65 19.61 2.83
C ASN A 10 -19.08 19.14 2.52
N SER A 11 -19.25 17.98 1.89
CA SER A 11 -20.59 17.46 1.58
C SER A 11 -21.17 16.72 2.78
N PHE A 12 -22.43 17.02 3.11
CA PHE A 12 -23.20 16.30 4.13
C PHE A 12 -23.90 15.05 3.57
N ASP A 13 -23.88 14.83 2.26
CA ASP A 13 -24.65 13.74 1.62
C ASP A 13 -24.16 12.36 2.03
N VAL A 14 -22.86 12.22 2.35
CA VAL A 14 -22.27 10.96 2.84
C VAL A 14 -22.92 10.45 4.13
N PHE A 15 -23.48 11.34 4.96
CA PHE A 15 -24.18 10.95 6.19
C PHE A 15 -25.60 10.46 5.95
N ARG A 16 -26.21 10.83 4.81
CA ARG A 16 -27.56 10.38 4.41
C ARG A 16 -27.57 8.97 3.85
N PHE A 17 -26.42 8.47 3.38
CA PHE A 17 -26.33 7.16 2.76
C PHE A 17 -26.55 6.02 3.77
N SER A 18 -27.53 5.16 3.49
CA SER A 18 -27.81 3.94 4.24
C SER A 18 -27.14 2.72 3.59
N LYS A 19 -27.06 1.61 4.33
CA LYS A 19 -26.55 0.34 3.77
C LYS A 19 -27.36 -0.08 2.54
N ARG A 20 -26.69 -0.55 1.49
CA ARG A 20 -27.31 -1.02 0.23
C ARG A 20 -26.69 -2.33 -0.24
N GLU A 21 -27.52 -3.23 -0.74
CA GLU A 21 -27.07 -4.38 -1.55
C GLU A 21 -26.77 -3.90 -2.97
N VAL A 22 -25.67 -4.37 -3.55
CA VAL A 22 -25.19 -3.97 -4.88
C VAL A 22 -24.75 -5.20 -5.66
N ASP A 23 -25.44 -5.46 -6.76
CA ASP A 23 -25.15 -6.60 -7.65
C ASP A 23 -24.03 -6.32 -8.64
N LYS A 24 -23.97 -5.09 -9.19
CA LYS A 24 -22.92 -4.64 -10.11
C LYS A 24 -22.65 -3.16 -9.93
N ILE A 25 -21.39 -2.76 -10.08
CA ILE A 25 -20.97 -1.36 -9.89
C ILE A 25 -20.01 -0.92 -11.00
N ALA A 26 -20.24 0.27 -11.53
CA ALA A 26 -19.38 0.88 -12.55
C ALA A 26 -18.50 1.97 -11.95
N LEU A 27 -17.31 2.15 -12.51
CA LEU A 27 -16.41 3.27 -12.26
C LEU A 27 -16.25 4.10 -13.53
N VAL A 28 -16.48 5.40 -13.42
CA VAL A 28 -16.38 6.37 -14.50
C VAL A 28 -15.34 7.41 -14.11
N THR A 29 -14.39 7.69 -15.01
CA THR A 29 -13.32 8.67 -14.76
C THR A 29 -13.31 9.76 -15.83
N GLU A 30 -13.37 11.01 -15.37
CA GLU A 30 -13.30 12.19 -16.23
C GLU A 30 -11.88 12.39 -16.80
N GLY A 31 -11.82 12.99 -18.00
CA GLY A 31 -10.59 13.56 -18.54
C GLY A 31 -10.12 14.83 -17.79
N GLY A 32 -9.04 15.44 -18.26
CA GLY A 32 -8.53 16.69 -17.65
C GLY A 32 -7.03 16.92 -17.72
N GLY A 33 -6.29 16.14 -18.52
CA GLY A 33 -4.84 16.22 -18.61
C GLY A 33 -4.18 16.01 -17.24
N GLN A 34 -3.29 16.92 -16.84
CA GLN A 34 -2.59 16.86 -15.55
C GLN A 34 -3.52 16.99 -14.33
N ARG A 35 -4.74 17.51 -14.48
CA ARG A 35 -5.76 17.46 -13.40
C ARG A 35 -6.16 16.05 -13.03
N GLY A 36 -5.92 15.08 -13.92
CA GLY A 36 -6.09 13.65 -13.65
C GLY A 36 -5.24 13.15 -12.48
N VAL A 37 -4.31 13.94 -11.95
CA VAL A 37 -3.56 13.63 -10.72
C VAL A 37 -4.47 13.51 -9.50
N PHE A 38 -5.59 14.24 -9.47
CA PHE A 38 -6.62 14.08 -8.44
C PHE A 38 -7.24 12.69 -8.51
N THR A 39 -7.64 12.26 -9.72
CA THR A 39 -8.13 10.90 -9.99
C THR A 39 -7.10 9.84 -9.61
N ALA A 40 -5.81 10.05 -9.90
CA ALA A 40 -4.73 9.17 -9.48
C ALA A 40 -4.70 8.99 -7.94
N GLY A 41 -4.86 10.09 -7.18
CA GLY A 41 -4.93 10.04 -5.72
C GLY A 41 -6.15 9.29 -5.19
N VAL A 42 -7.32 9.47 -5.80
CA VAL A 42 -8.54 8.72 -5.45
C VAL A 42 -8.33 7.21 -5.68
N LEU A 43 -7.87 6.84 -6.88
CA LEU A 43 -7.66 5.43 -7.25
C LEU A 43 -6.52 4.77 -6.47
N ASP A 44 -5.46 5.50 -6.13
CA ASP A 44 -4.41 4.98 -5.25
C ASP A 44 -4.93 4.70 -3.84
N SER A 45 -5.90 5.48 -3.35
CA SER A 45 -6.55 5.19 -2.07
C SER A 45 -7.41 3.94 -2.15
N PHE A 46 -8.07 3.71 -3.29
CA PHE A 46 -8.80 2.48 -3.56
C PHE A 46 -7.87 1.28 -3.61
N LEU A 47 -6.74 1.36 -4.33
CA LEU A 47 -5.70 0.33 -4.33
C LEU A 47 -5.12 0.09 -2.94
N GLN A 48 -4.91 1.15 -2.15
CA GLN A 48 -4.40 1.03 -0.78
C GLN A 48 -5.36 0.30 0.15
N ALA A 49 -6.66 0.32 -0.15
CA ALA A 49 -7.71 -0.38 0.57
C ALA A 49 -8.16 -1.69 -0.11
N ASN A 50 -7.45 -2.16 -1.13
CA ASN A 50 -7.84 -3.28 -2.02
C ASN A 50 -9.28 -3.20 -2.51
N PHE A 51 -9.77 -1.98 -2.70
CA PHE A 51 -11.12 -1.71 -3.16
C PHE A 51 -11.11 -1.65 -4.67
N ASN A 52 -11.44 -2.74 -5.35
CA ASN A 52 -11.69 -2.78 -6.79
C ASN A 52 -12.95 -3.61 -7.10
N PRO A 53 -14.14 -3.15 -6.69
CA PRO A 53 -15.36 -3.92 -6.88
C PRO A 53 -15.98 -3.78 -8.28
N PHE A 54 -15.37 -2.98 -9.16
CA PHE A 54 -16.01 -2.51 -10.38
C PHE A 54 -16.03 -3.60 -11.46
N ASP A 55 -17.20 -3.86 -12.03
CA ASP A 55 -17.37 -4.78 -13.16
C ASP A 55 -17.12 -4.07 -14.50
N LEU A 56 -17.40 -2.76 -14.53
CA LEU A 56 -17.20 -1.90 -15.69
C LEU A 56 -16.45 -0.65 -15.27
N LEU A 57 -15.38 -0.34 -15.99
CA LEU A 57 -14.57 0.85 -15.79
C LEU A 57 -14.53 1.61 -17.12
N ILE A 58 -14.98 2.86 -17.17
CA ILE A 58 -14.95 3.68 -18.39
C ILE A 58 -14.19 4.98 -18.11
N GLY A 59 -13.19 5.28 -18.94
CA GLY A 59 -12.35 6.47 -18.78
C GLY A 59 -12.16 7.22 -20.07
N THR A 60 -12.07 8.53 -19.95
CA THR A 60 -11.82 9.44 -21.07
C THR A 60 -10.47 10.14 -20.86
N SER A 61 -9.61 10.18 -21.89
CA SER A 61 -8.32 10.90 -21.85
C SER A 61 -7.47 10.48 -20.64
N ALA A 62 -6.98 11.41 -19.83
CA ALA A 62 -6.27 11.13 -18.58
C ALA A 62 -7.02 10.15 -17.63
N GLY A 63 -8.35 10.11 -17.66
CA GLY A 63 -9.15 9.09 -16.95
C GLY A 63 -8.84 7.67 -17.43
N SER A 64 -8.71 7.44 -18.74
CA SER A 64 -8.36 6.11 -19.29
C SER A 64 -6.95 5.65 -18.88
N LEU A 65 -5.97 6.57 -18.81
CA LEU A 65 -4.61 6.26 -18.33
C LEU A 65 -4.60 5.92 -16.83
N ASN A 66 -5.40 6.63 -16.04
CA ASN A 66 -5.61 6.34 -14.62
C ASN A 66 -6.25 4.95 -14.43
N LEU A 67 -7.26 4.60 -15.23
CA LEU A 67 -7.88 3.27 -15.20
C LEU A 67 -6.93 2.15 -15.62
N ALA A 68 -6.08 2.38 -16.63
CA ALA A 68 -5.04 1.41 -17.00
C ALA A 68 -4.06 1.17 -15.84
N SER A 69 -3.64 2.22 -15.14
CA SER A 69 -2.80 2.10 -13.94
C SER A 69 -3.50 1.38 -12.80
N TYR A 70 -4.80 1.63 -12.63
CA TYR A 70 -5.62 1.05 -11.57
C TYR A 70 -5.94 -0.43 -11.81
N ILE A 71 -6.22 -0.84 -13.06
CA ILE A 71 -6.46 -2.26 -13.38
C ILE A 71 -5.17 -3.09 -13.34
N CYS A 72 -4.00 -2.48 -13.59
CA CYS A 72 -2.69 -3.06 -13.23
C CYS A 72 -2.48 -3.24 -11.71
N GLY A 73 -3.32 -2.59 -10.91
CA GLY A 73 -3.13 -2.37 -9.50
C GLY A 73 -1.85 -1.63 -9.13
N HIS A 74 -1.25 -0.82 -10.01
CA HIS A 74 0.04 -0.19 -9.73
C HIS A 74 -0.10 1.12 -8.93
N LYS A 75 0.07 1.01 -7.60
CA LYS A 75 0.00 2.15 -6.67
C LYS A 75 1.04 3.21 -7.03
N GLY A 76 0.62 4.48 -7.12
CA GLY A 76 1.50 5.61 -7.42
C GLY A 76 1.94 5.71 -8.88
N HIS A 77 1.59 4.74 -9.74
CA HIS A 77 2.00 4.70 -11.13
C HIS A 77 1.46 5.89 -11.93
N ALA A 78 0.14 6.11 -11.89
CA ALA A 78 -0.48 7.21 -12.60
C ALA A 78 0.07 8.57 -12.15
N TYR A 79 0.30 8.73 -10.84
CA TYR A 79 0.94 9.92 -10.29
C TYR A 79 2.36 10.11 -10.86
N ARG A 80 3.18 9.07 -10.90
CA ARG A 80 4.54 9.13 -11.47
C ARG A 80 4.52 9.48 -12.96
N ILE A 81 3.60 8.93 -13.75
CA ILE A 81 3.46 9.31 -15.16
C ILE A 81 3.14 10.81 -15.27
N ILE A 82 2.17 11.28 -14.49
CA ILE A 82 1.76 12.69 -14.53
C ILE A 82 2.90 13.61 -14.04
N ASP A 83 3.58 13.26 -12.95
CA ASP A 83 4.65 14.08 -12.38
C ASP A 83 5.96 14.05 -13.18
N GLN A 84 6.40 12.87 -13.63
CA GLN A 84 7.74 12.67 -14.21
C GLN A 84 7.72 12.78 -15.74
N VAL A 85 6.67 12.27 -16.37
CA VAL A 85 6.61 12.17 -17.83
C VAL A 85 5.91 13.39 -18.41
N THR A 86 4.71 13.75 -17.92
CA THR A 86 3.95 14.88 -18.51
C THR A 86 4.49 16.27 -18.15
N ARG A 87 5.38 16.36 -17.15
CA ARG A 87 6.14 17.60 -16.86
C ARG A 87 7.46 17.69 -17.61
N SER A 88 7.87 16.63 -18.31
CA SER A 88 9.09 16.66 -19.10
C SER A 88 8.94 17.71 -20.20
N PRO A 89 9.96 18.57 -20.43
CA PRO A 89 9.96 19.43 -21.58
C PRO A 89 9.91 18.63 -22.89
N ASP A 90 10.28 17.35 -22.91
CA ASP A 90 10.16 16.51 -24.11
C ASP A 90 8.73 16.06 -24.40
N PHE A 91 7.86 15.98 -23.39
CA PHE A 91 6.44 15.71 -23.58
C PHE A 91 5.68 16.90 -24.16
N PHE A 92 5.98 18.12 -23.66
CA PHE A 92 5.36 19.35 -24.12
C PHE A 92 6.38 20.47 -24.33
N LYS A 93 6.61 20.86 -25.60
CA LYS A 93 7.47 21.99 -25.98
C LYS A 93 6.65 23.13 -26.57
N LEU A 94 6.53 24.23 -25.81
CA LEU A 94 5.87 25.45 -26.29
C LEU A 94 6.57 26.04 -27.53
N SER A 95 7.90 25.91 -27.63
CA SER A 95 8.66 26.32 -28.83
C SER A 95 8.33 25.48 -30.06
N ARG A 96 8.17 24.15 -29.91
CA ARG A 96 7.74 23.25 -30.99
C ARG A 96 6.31 23.56 -31.42
N PHE A 97 5.41 23.84 -30.46
CA PHE A 97 4.04 24.25 -30.74
C PHE A 97 3.98 25.52 -31.60
N LEU A 98 4.77 26.55 -31.28
CA LEU A 98 4.81 27.80 -32.05
C LEU A 98 5.43 27.63 -33.46
N LEU A 99 6.36 26.68 -33.64
CA LEU A 99 7.07 26.43 -34.89
C LEU A 99 6.34 25.48 -35.84
N THR A 100 5.86 24.35 -35.31
CA THR A 100 5.29 23.25 -36.11
C THR A 100 3.80 23.05 -35.87
N GLY A 101 3.21 23.71 -34.88
CA GLY A 101 1.82 23.48 -34.45
C GLY A 101 1.62 22.13 -33.74
N GLU A 102 2.69 21.43 -33.36
CA GLU A 102 2.65 20.20 -32.55
C GLU A 102 3.23 20.51 -31.16
N GLY A 103 2.38 20.42 -30.14
CA GLY A 103 2.78 20.73 -28.76
C GLY A 103 3.07 19.49 -27.93
N MET A 104 2.40 18.36 -28.22
CA MET A 104 2.41 17.16 -27.40
C MET A 104 2.89 15.94 -28.18
N ASP A 105 3.84 15.20 -27.60
CA ASP A 105 4.43 13.99 -28.18
C ASP A 105 3.90 12.74 -27.46
N LEU A 106 2.80 12.19 -27.98
CA LEU A 106 2.12 11.02 -27.40
C LEU A 106 2.88 9.70 -27.65
N ASP A 107 3.63 9.63 -28.74
CA ASP A 107 4.50 8.49 -29.02
C ASP A 107 5.63 8.45 -27.99
N TRP A 108 6.25 9.61 -27.73
CA TRP A 108 7.23 9.73 -26.64
C TRP A 108 6.64 9.41 -25.27
N LEU A 109 5.42 9.86 -24.95
CA LEU A 109 4.76 9.54 -23.67
C LEU A 109 4.69 8.03 -23.47
N ILE A 110 4.19 7.29 -24.47
CA ILE A 110 4.00 5.84 -24.35
C ILE A 110 5.34 5.11 -24.33
N ASP A 111 6.25 5.43 -25.24
CA ASP A 111 7.56 4.81 -25.32
C ASP A 111 8.36 5.03 -24.02
N LYS A 112 8.29 6.25 -23.46
CA LYS A 112 8.96 6.59 -22.20
C LYS A 112 8.32 5.91 -21.00
N THR A 113 6.98 5.79 -20.98
CA THR A 113 6.31 5.02 -19.92
C THR A 113 6.68 3.54 -20.00
N GLU A 114 6.79 2.95 -21.19
CA GLU A 114 7.19 1.54 -21.32
C GLU A 114 8.63 1.29 -20.89
N SER A 115 9.55 2.22 -21.18
CA SER A 115 10.95 2.04 -20.83
C SER A 115 11.23 2.29 -19.34
N ASP A 116 10.63 3.33 -18.77
CA ASP A 116 11.03 3.85 -17.45
C ASP A 116 10.01 3.55 -16.34
N ILE A 117 8.74 3.36 -16.68
CA ILE A 117 7.64 3.17 -15.73
C ILE A 117 6.59 2.18 -16.29
N PRO A 118 6.94 0.92 -16.57
CA PRO A 118 6.05 0.00 -17.29
C PRO A 118 4.79 -0.37 -16.50
N LEU A 119 3.68 -0.51 -17.21
CA LEU A 119 2.43 -1.09 -16.70
C LEU A 119 2.61 -2.61 -16.51
N ASN A 120 2.16 -3.14 -15.37
CA ASN A 120 2.16 -4.58 -15.10
C ASN A 120 0.93 -5.25 -15.73
N TRP A 121 0.97 -5.44 -17.04
CA TRP A 121 -0.14 -6.05 -17.79
C TRP A 121 -0.40 -7.52 -17.47
N LYS A 122 0.52 -8.22 -16.80
CA LYS A 122 0.22 -9.55 -16.27
C LYS A 122 -0.95 -9.49 -15.27
N VAL A 123 -0.92 -8.54 -14.33
CA VAL A 123 -2.01 -8.32 -13.36
C VAL A 123 -3.25 -7.73 -14.04
N GLY A 124 -3.04 -6.81 -14.99
CA GLY A 124 -4.12 -6.24 -15.79
C GLY A 124 -4.93 -7.31 -16.52
N GLU A 125 -4.27 -8.23 -17.22
CA GLU A 125 -4.89 -9.35 -17.94
C GLU A 125 -5.72 -10.25 -17.03
N GLU A 126 -5.24 -10.56 -15.82
CA GLU A 126 -5.99 -11.36 -14.85
C GLU A 126 -7.31 -10.68 -14.45
N HIS A 127 -7.27 -9.37 -14.17
CA HIS A 127 -8.47 -8.61 -13.85
C HIS A 127 -9.42 -8.46 -15.04
N LEU A 128 -8.90 -8.31 -16.25
CA LEU A 128 -9.68 -8.17 -17.48
C LEU A 128 -10.47 -9.43 -17.84
N ASN A 129 -10.15 -10.59 -17.27
CA ASN A 129 -10.98 -11.79 -17.39
C ASN A 129 -12.36 -11.66 -16.73
N ALA A 130 -12.48 -10.81 -15.70
CA ALA A 130 -13.70 -10.64 -14.92
C ALA A 130 -14.29 -9.23 -15.03
N LYS A 131 -13.55 -8.28 -15.61
CA LYS A 131 -13.89 -6.85 -15.63
C LYS A 131 -13.74 -6.29 -17.04
N GLN A 132 -14.62 -5.38 -17.39
CA GLN A 132 -14.50 -4.64 -18.65
C GLN A 132 -13.90 -3.25 -18.38
N VAL A 133 -12.83 -2.90 -19.10
CA VAL A 133 -12.22 -1.55 -19.04
C VAL A 133 -12.29 -0.92 -20.42
N LEU A 134 -12.96 0.22 -20.51
CA LEU A 134 -13.23 0.94 -21.75
C LEU A 134 -12.54 2.31 -21.76
N ALA A 135 -11.85 2.62 -22.85
CA ALA A 135 -11.35 3.95 -23.15
C ALA A 135 -12.24 4.63 -24.22
N VAL A 136 -12.49 5.92 -24.05
CA VAL A 136 -13.35 6.70 -24.95
C VAL A 136 -12.51 7.41 -25.99
N ALA A 137 -12.91 7.32 -27.26
CA ALA A 137 -12.36 8.13 -28.33
C ALA A 137 -13.47 8.72 -29.22
N ALA A 138 -13.18 9.86 -29.84
CA ALA A 138 -14.08 10.55 -30.75
C ALA A 138 -13.62 10.36 -32.20
N HIS A 139 -14.54 10.06 -33.09
CA HIS A 139 -14.22 9.97 -34.51
C HIS A 139 -13.93 11.37 -35.09
N ALA A 140 -12.85 11.50 -35.85
CA ALA A 140 -12.26 12.79 -36.19
C ALA A 140 -13.13 13.68 -37.10
N THR A 141 -14.06 13.10 -37.86
CA THR A 141 -14.85 13.84 -38.86
C THR A 141 -16.31 14.07 -38.48
N ASN A 142 -16.98 13.06 -37.91
CA ASN A 142 -18.41 13.09 -37.58
C ASN A 142 -18.66 13.18 -36.06
N PHE A 143 -17.60 13.20 -35.24
CA PHE A 143 -17.68 13.27 -33.78
C PHE A 143 -18.54 12.17 -33.14
N GLU A 144 -18.61 11.00 -33.76
CA GLU A 144 -19.19 9.81 -33.13
C GLU A 144 -18.28 9.31 -32.01
N THR A 145 -18.89 8.92 -30.89
CA THR A 145 -18.15 8.35 -29.75
C THR A 145 -17.96 6.84 -29.95
N LYS A 146 -16.75 6.35 -29.75
CA LYS A 146 -16.46 4.92 -29.62
C LYS A 146 -15.86 4.60 -28.25
N TYR A 147 -16.29 3.46 -27.70
CA TYR A 147 -15.77 2.88 -26.47
C TYR A 147 -14.93 1.66 -26.84
N PHE A 148 -13.62 1.76 -26.68
CA PHE A 148 -12.67 0.71 -27.00
C PHE A 148 -12.31 -0.11 -25.76
N ASP A 149 -12.29 -1.43 -25.88
CA ASP A 149 -11.95 -2.35 -24.80
C ASP A 149 -10.43 -2.49 -24.65
N LEU A 150 -9.90 -2.33 -23.43
CA LEU A 150 -8.46 -2.43 -23.16
C LEU A 150 -7.95 -3.87 -23.03
N SER A 151 -8.82 -4.88 -23.10
CA SER A 151 -8.42 -6.30 -23.14
C SER A 151 -7.78 -6.73 -24.47
N THR A 152 -7.81 -5.88 -25.49
CA THR A 152 -7.24 -6.17 -26.80
C THR A 152 -5.73 -5.94 -26.83
N SER A 153 -5.03 -6.60 -27.76
CA SER A 153 -3.58 -6.43 -27.94
C SER A 153 -3.16 -5.02 -28.36
N ASN A 154 -4.08 -4.23 -28.94
CA ASN A 154 -3.84 -2.85 -29.38
C ASN A 154 -4.22 -1.79 -28.32
N TRP A 155 -4.31 -2.15 -27.04
CA TRP A 155 -4.62 -1.24 -25.93
C TRP A 155 -3.77 0.04 -25.93
N LYS A 156 -2.52 -0.02 -26.42
CA LYS A 156 -1.62 1.14 -26.54
C LYS A 156 -2.20 2.22 -27.47
N ASP A 157 -2.59 1.81 -28.67
CA ASP A 157 -3.16 2.72 -29.66
C ASP A 157 -4.54 3.22 -29.22
N ILE A 158 -5.28 2.40 -28.46
CA ILE A 158 -6.53 2.81 -27.85
C ILE A 158 -6.29 3.95 -26.82
N LEU A 159 -5.30 3.80 -25.94
CA LEU A 159 -4.94 4.85 -24.98
C LEU A 159 -4.39 6.10 -25.69
N ARG A 160 -3.64 5.94 -26.78
CA ARG A 160 -3.22 7.06 -27.66
C ARG A 160 -4.44 7.82 -28.18
N ALA A 161 -5.38 7.11 -28.79
CA ALA A 161 -6.58 7.70 -29.39
C ALA A 161 -7.40 8.45 -28.34
N SER A 162 -7.57 7.86 -27.15
CA SER A 162 -8.29 8.46 -26.03
C SER A 162 -7.66 9.78 -25.54
N CYS A 163 -6.35 9.99 -25.75
CA CYS A 163 -5.61 11.18 -25.30
C CYS A 163 -5.19 12.14 -26.44
N ALA A 164 -5.64 11.90 -27.68
CA ALA A 164 -5.24 12.66 -28.87
C ALA A 164 -5.95 14.03 -28.97
N ILE A 165 -5.55 14.97 -28.11
CA ILE A 165 -6.18 16.30 -28.00
C ILE A 165 -5.97 17.11 -29.29
N PRO A 166 -7.05 17.56 -29.97
CA PRO A 166 -6.95 18.43 -31.14
C PRO A 166 -6.15 19.71 -30.85
N ALA A 167 -5.39 20.19 -31.84
CA ALA A 167 -4.43 21.30 -31.77
C ALA A 167 -3.13 21.03 -30.99
N LEU A 168 -3.11 20.13 -30.02
CA LEU A 168 -1.88 19.73 -29.32
C LEU A 168 -1.19 18.54 -29.97
N HIS A 169 -1.98 17.64 -30.56
CA HIS A 169 -1.57 16.53 -31.39
C HIS A 169 -2.21 16.68 -32.78
N LYS A 170 -1.40 16.92 -33.83
CA LYS A 170 -1.91 17.28 -35.15
C LYS A 170 -2.55 16.14 -35.93
N GLN A 171 -2.10 14.91 -35.72
CA GLN A 171 -2.57 13.75 -36.46
C GLN A 171 -3.53 12.93 -35.60
N PRO A 172 -4.76 12.65 -36.06
CA PRO A 172 -5.61 11.65 -35.43
C PRO A 172 -4.92 10.29 -35.41
N VAL A 173 -5.17 9.52 -34.36
CA VAL A 173 -4.68 8.14 -34.25
C VAL A 173 -5.49 7.28 -35.21
N ILE A 174 -4.81 6.52 -36.07
CA ILE A 174 -5.46 5.67 -37.07
C ILE A 174 -5.64 4.26 -36.49
N MET A 175 -6.88 3.84 -36.32
CA MET A 175 -7.23 2.48 -35.90
C MET A 175 -8.47 2.01 -36.65
N GLU A 176 -8.48 0.74 -37.09
CA GLU A 176 -9.59 0.17 -37.88
C GLU A 176 -9.96 1.03 -39.10
N GLU A 177 -8.94 1.53 -39.83
CA GLU A 177 -9.07 2.42 -41.00
C GLU A 177 -9.80 3.76 -40.73
N LYS A 178 -10.07 4.07 -39.45
CA LYS A 178 -10.73 5.29 -38.99
C LYS A 178 -9.76 6.18 -38.23
N ARG A 179 -10.09 7.47 -38.17
CA ARG A 179 -9.30 8.52 -37.53
C ARG A 179 -9.92 8.89 -36.19
N TRP A 180 -9.16 8.78 -35.11
CA TRP A 180 -9.63 8.95 -33.74
C TRP A 180 -8.92 10.12 -33.03
N LEU A 181 -9.67 10.84 -32.22
CA LEU A 181 -9.27 11.97 -31.39
C LEU A 181 -9.67 11.70 -29.92
N ASP A 182 -9.18 12.55 -29.03
CA ASP A 182 -9.49 12.49 -27.60
C ASP A 182 -11.00 12.40 -27.36
N GLY A 183 -11.42 11.40 -26.58
CA GLY A 183 -12.83 11.15 -26.26
C GLY A 183 -13.50 12.26 -25.45
N GLY A 184 -12.69 13.14 -24.84
CA GLY A 184 -13.14 14.32 -24.11
C GLY A 184 -13.98 15.23 -24.97
N LEU A 185 -13.75 15.24 -26.29
CA LEU A 185 -14.52 16.01 -27.25
C LEU A 185 -16.02 15.68 -27.23
N THR A 186 -16.36 14.40 -27.09
CA THR A 186 -17.74 13.93 -27.26
C THR A 186 -18.33 13.37 -25.97
N THR A 187 -17.51 12.77 -25.12
CA THR A 187 -17.95 12.13 -23.87
C THR A 187 -16.90 12.37 -22.78
N PRO A 188 -16.83 13.59 -22.21
CA PRO A 188 -15.86 13.95 -21.18
C PRO A 188 -16.03 13.16 -19.88
N ILE A 189 -17.27 12.82 -19.51
CA ILE A 189 -17.62 11.99 -18.36
C ILE A 189 -18.58 10.88 -18.86
N PRO A 190 -18.12 9.64 -19.09
CA PRO A 190 -18.93 8.58 -19.71
C PRO A 190 -19.97 7.93 -18.76
N VAL A 191 -20.65 8.72 -17.93
CA VAL A 191 -21.62 8.23 -16.94
C VAL A 191 -22.89 7.65 -17.58
N GLN A 192 -23.43 8.31 -18.60
CA GLN A 192 -24.58 7.81 -19.36
C GLN A 192 -24.25 6.46 -20.00
N ALA A 193 -23.02 6.29 -20.50
CA ALA A 193 -22.56 5.07 -21.14
C ALA A 193 -22.54 3.86 -20.19
N ALA A 194 -22.23 4.09 -18.91
CA ALA A 194 -22.32 3.06 -17.88
C ALA A 194 -23.79 2.72 -17.56
N TYR A 195 -24.66 3.74 -17.46
CA TYR A 195 -26.09 3.54 -17.24
C TYR A 195 -26.76 2.76 -18.39
N ASP A 196 -26.46 3.11 -19.64
CA ASP A 196 -27.00 2.46 -20.84
C ASP A 196 -26.56 0.99 -20.94
N ARG A 197 -25.45 0.62 -20.29
CA ARG A 197 -24.95 -0.76 -20.16
C ARG A 197 -25.59 -1.54 -19.00
N GLY A 198 -26.63 -0.99 -18.37
CA GLY A 198 -27.39 -1.66 -17.31
C GLY A 198 -26.84 -1.45 -15.89
N PHE A 199 -25.84 -0.60 -15.70
CA PHE A 199 -25.34 -0.30 -14.36
C PHE A 199 -26.26 0.68 -13.64
N ARG A 200 -26.58 0.38 -12.38
CA ARG A 200 -27.45 1.19 -11.51
C ARG A 200 -26.73 1.76 -10.29
N HIS A 201 -25.53 1.28 -10.02
CA HIS A 201 -24.60 1.90 -9.07
C HIS A 201 -23.37 2.37 -9.83
N ILE A 202 -23.15 3.68 -9.87
CA ILE A 202 -22.09 4.27 -10.70
C ILE A 202 -21.26 5.22 -9.83
N VAL A 203 -19.98 4.91 -9.66
CA VAL A 203 -19.00 5.81 -9.07
C VAL A 203 -18.41 6.68 -10.17
N VAL A 204 -18.48 7.99 -10.01
CA VAL A 204 -17.97 8.97 -10.97
C VAL A 204 -16.85 9.78 -10.30
N ILE A 205 -15.65 9.78 -10.86
CA ILE A 205 -14.54 10.62 -10.39
C ILE A 205 -14.35 11.79 -11.36
N ARG A 206 -14.53 13.01 -10.83
CA ARG A 206 -14.37 14.27 -11.57
C ARG A 206 -13.06 14.96 -11.26
N THR A 207 -12.57 15.73 -12.22
CA THR A 207 -11.37 16.59 -12.08
C THR A 207 -11.71 18.07 -11.86
N VAL A 208 -13.00 18.40 -11.75
CA VAL A 208 -13.50 19.74 -11.44
C VAL A 208 -14.59 19.68 -10.35
N PRO A 209 -14.84 20.78 -9.63
CA PRO A 209 -15.95 20.88 -8.67
C PRO A 209 -17.32 20.65 -9.31
N VAL A 210 -18.31 20.28 -8.48
CA VAL A 210 -19.68 19.98 -8.93
C VAL A 210 -20.33 21.18 -9.63
N ASP A 211 -20.08 22.38 -9.11
CA ASP A 211 -20.61 23.67 -9.53
C ASP A 211 -19.82 24.35 -10.66
N PHE A 212 -18.85 23.65 -11.26
CA PHE A 212 -18.03 24.21 -12.33
C PHE A 212 -18.85 24.49 -13.60
N THR A 213 -18.70 25.69 -14.16
CA THR A 213 -19.25 26.09 -15.46
C THR A 213 -18.15 26.58 -16.38
N GLU A 214 -18.00 25.96 -17.55
CA GLU A 214 -17.10 26.39 -18.61
C GLU A 214 -17.83 27.34 -19.58
N ASN A 215 -17.15 28.42 -20.00
CA ASN A 215 -17.68 29.36 -20.98
C ASN A 215 -16.59 29.82 -21.95
N HIS A 216 -16.76 29.54 -23.25
CA HIS A 216 -15.87 29.98 -24.33
C HIS A 216 -16.54 30.92 -25.36
N ASP A 217 -17.49 31.75 -24.92
CA ASP A 217 -18.22 32.73 -25.74
C ASP A 217 -17.33 33.60 -26.64
N TRP A 218 -16.13 33.95 -26.18
CA TRP A 218 -15.17 34.77 -26.92
C TRP A 218 -14.59 34.07 -28.16
N LEU A 219 -14.36 32.76 -28.06
CA LEU A 219 -13.74 31.94 -29.11
C LEU A 219 -14.77 31.63 -30.20
N ILE A 220 -16.02 31.37 -29.78
CA ILE A 220 -17.18 31.26 -30.67
C ILE A 220 -17.41 32.56 -31.43
N SER A 221 -17.28 33.70 -30.75
CA SER A 221 -17.39 35.03 -31.37
C SER A 221 -16.27 35.27 -32.38
N LEU A 222 -15.03 34.88 -32.05
CA LEU A 222 -13.88 35.00 -32.95
C LEU A 222 -14.03 34.15 -34.22
N ALA A 223 -14.48 32.89 -34.09
CA ALA A 223 -14.72 32.01 -35.23
C ALA A 223 -15.76 32.60 -36.19
N LYS A 224 -16.87 33.14 -35.66
CA LYS A 224 -17.90 33.83 -36.48
C LYS A 224 -17.37 35.05 -37.25
N MET A 225 -16.31 35.69 -36.76
CA MET A 225 -15.70 36.86 -37.39
C MET A 225 -14.67 36.52 -38.48
N THR A 226 -14.17 35.28 -38.53
CA THR A 226 -13.08 34.88 -39.43
C THR A 226 -13.51 33.77 -40.38
N LYS A 227 -13.30 33.92 -41.70
CA LYS A 227 -13.52 32.82 -42.68
C LYS A 227 -12.30 31.88 -42.75
N ASN A 228 -12.01 31.15 -41.67
CA ASN A 228 -10.88 30.22 -41.62
C ASN A 228 -11.40 28.82 -41.25
N SER A 229 -11.33 27.88 -42.20
CA SER A 229 -11.84 26.51 -42.04
C SER A 229 -11.23 25.76 -40.86
N THR A 230 -10.00 26.07 -40.47
CA THR A 230 -9.36 25.48 -39.28
C THR A 230 -9.96 26.04 -37.99
N LEU A 231 -10.21 27.35 -37.93
CA LEU A 231 -10.85 27.99 -36.77
C LEU A 231 -12.32 27.55 -36.63
N ASP A 232 -13.03 27.41 -37.75
CA ASP A 232 -14.40 26.89 -37.77
C ASP A 232 -14.48 25.46 -37.22
N HIS A 233 -13.52 24.61 -37.61
CA HIS A 233 -13.43 23.24 -37.12
C HIS A 233 -13.09 23.17 -35.62
N MET A 234 -12.15 23.99 -35.15
CA MET A 234 -11.82 24.08 -33.71
C MET A 234 -12.99 24.62 -32.88
N ALA A 235 -13.73 25.60 -33.41
CA ALA A 235 -14.92 26.12 -32.75
C ALA A 235 -16.03 25.06 -32.67
N ALA A 236 -16.26 24.30 -33.75
CA ALA A 236 -17.21 23.19 -33.73
C ALA A 236 -16.83 22.13 -32.69
N MET A 237 -15.53 21.84 -32.53
CA MET A 237 -15.05 20.91 -31.50
C MET A 237 -15.33 21.43 -30.08
N LEU A 238 -15.02 22.70 -29.79
CA LEU A 238 -15.28 23.30 -28.48
C LEU A 238 -16.77 23.35 -28.15
N VAL A 239 -17.61 23.74 -29.11
CA VAL A 239 -19.07 23.73 -28.95
C VAL A 239 -19.58 22.32 -28.67
N THR A 240 -19.09 21.33 -29.42
CA THR A 240 -19.44 19.91 -29.20
C THR A 240 -19.04 19.46 -27.79
N HIS A 241 -17.85 19.82 -27.33
CA HIS A 241 -17.39 19.53 -25.97
C HIS A 241 -18.28 20.16 -24.91
N GLU A 242 -18.54 21.48 -25.00
CA GLU A 242 -19.37 22.21 -24.04
C GLU A 242 -20.81 21.67 -23.98
N GLU A 243 -21.43 21.40 -25.12
CA GLU A 243 -22.79 20.84 -25.19
C GLU A 243 -22.86 19.46 -24.54
N ASN A 244 -21.90 18.58 -24.82
CA ASN A 244 -21.85 17.24 -24.23
C ASN A 244 -21.52 17.28 -22.73
N TYR A 245 -20.67 18.22 -22.30
CA TYR A 245 -20.39 18.45 -20.88
C TYR A 245 -21.67 18.89 -20.15
N ARG A 246 -22.41 19.86 -20.69
CA ARG A 246 -23.69 20.33 -20.13
C ARG A 246 -24.73 19.22 -20.06
N LYS A 247 -24.87 18.41 -21.12
CA LYS A 247 -25.76 17.22 -21.11
C LYS A 247 -25.38 16.26 -19.99
N THR A 248 -24.09 16.03 -19.79
CA THR A 248 -23.61 15.14 -18.73
C THR A 248 -23.85 15.71 -17.33
N GLN A 249 -23.63 17.01 -17.13
CA GLN A 249 -23.96 17.67 -15.86
C GLN A 249 -25.46 17.61 -15.58
N ALA A 250 -26.31 17.77 -16.60
CA ALA A 250 -27.75 17.62 -16.45
C ALA A 250 -28.14 16.20 -16.03
N PHE A 251 -27.49 15.17 -16.58
CA PHE A 251 -27.68 13.77 -16.16
C PHE A 251 -27.22 13.53 -14.71
N LEU A 252 -26.03 14.04 -14.33
CA LEU A 252 -25.53 13.90 -12.96
C LEU A 252 -26.43 14.59 -11.93
N ALA A 253 -26.95 15.77 -12.27
CA ALA A 253 -27.83 16.54 -11.40
C ALA A 253 -29.25 15.95 -11.31
N ASN A 254 -29.74 15.32 -12.38
CA ASN A 254 -31.08 14.73 -12.45
C ASN A 254 -31.01 13.30 -13.03
N PRO A 255 -30.43 12.35 -12.29
CA PRO A 255 -30.28 10.99 -12.80
C PRO A 255 -31.62 10.26 -12.84
N PRO A 256 -31.78 9.24 -13.72
CA PRO A 256 -32.96 8.39 -13.76
C PRO A 256 -33.28 7.71 -12.42
N ASP A 257 -34.55 7.45 -12.16
CA ASP A 257 -35.07 7.00 -10.84
C ASP A 257 -34.51 5.66 -10.36
N ASP A 258 -33.98 4.84 -11.26
CA ASP A 258 -33.42 3.53 -10.97
C ASP A 258 -31.89 3.52 -10.78
N VAL A 259 -31.20 4.66 -10.91
CA VAL A 259 -29.74 4.76 -10.74
C VAL A 259 -29.35 5.56 -9.50
N ILE A 260 -28.27 5.11 -8.88
CA ILE A 260 -27.57 5.78 -7.79
C ILE A 260 -26.18 6.18 -8.27
N ILE A 261 -25.89 7.48 -8.20
CA ILE A 261 -24.60 8.05 -8.58
C ILE A 261 -23.82 8.47 -7.33
N TYR A 262 -22.58 7.99 -7.23
CA TYR A 262 -21.61 8.39 -6.22
C TYR A 262 -20.55 9.28 -6.87
N GLU A 263 -20.69 10.59 -6.75
CA GLU A 263 -19.83 11.56 -7.43
C GLU A 263 -18.69 12.02 -6.51
N ILE A 264 -17.48 11.53 -6.79
CA ILE A 264 -16.25 11.97 -6.14
C ILE A 264 -15.70 13.17 -6.92
N SER A 265 -15.61 14.32 -6.26
CA SER A 265 -15.15 15.55 -6.90
C SER A 265 -14.30 16.39 -5.93
N PRO A 266 -13.36 17.20 -6.43
CA PRO A 266 -12.63 18.13 -5.58
C PRO A 266 -13.58 19.19 -5.01
N ASN A 267 -13.41 19.54 -3.73
CA ASN A 267 -14.23 20.56 -3.06
C ASN A 267 -13.87 22.01 -3.42
N ARG A 268 -12.89 22.19 -4.30
CA ARG A 268 -12.34 23.47 -4.77
C ARG A 268 -11.71 23.25 -6.12
N SER A 269 -11.52 24.32 -6.89
CA SER A 269 -10.73 24.26 -8.11
C SER A 269 -9.33 23.70 -7.82
N LEU A 270 -8.91 22.73 -8.62
CA LEU A 270 -7.59 22.13 -8.54
C LEU A 270 -6.50 23.17 -8.84
N GLN A 271 -5.33 23.03 -8.20
CA GLN A 271 -4.19 23.92 -8.45
C GLN A 271 -3.46 23.56 -9.76
N SER A 272 -3.53 22.29 -10.13
CA SER A 272 -3.06 21.73 -11.40
C SER A 272 -3.90 22.25 -12.56
N LYS A 273 -3.21 22.42 -13.69
CA LYS A 273 -3.80 22.81 -14.97
C LYS A 273 -3.96 21.58 -15.85
N VAL A 274 -4.56 21.73 -17.03
CA VAL A 274 -4.57 20.66 -18.04
C VAL A 274 -3.13 20.32 -18.48
N LEU A 275 -2.27 21.33 -18.62
CA LEU A 275 -0.84 21.21 -18.91
C LEU A 275 -0.02 22.30 -18.20
N GLY A 276 1.27 22.03 -17.98
CA GLY A 276 2.21 23.01 -17.42
C GLY A 276 2.11 23.20 -15.91
N SER A 277 1.62 22.19 -15.19
CA SER A 277 1.55 22.17 -13.72
C SER A 277 2.94 21.99 -13.10
N THR A 278 3.18 22.70 -12.00
CA THR A 278 4.37 22.46 -11.16
C THR A 278 4.18 21.21 -10.32
N LYS A 279 5.30 20.57 -9.92
CA LYS A 279 5.27 19.42 -9.01
C LYS A 279 4.46 19.71 -7.74
N LYS A 280 4.68 20.88 -7.11
CA LYS A 280 3.93 21.29 -5.91
C LYS A 280 2.41 21.30 -6.10
N GLN A 281 1.94 21.75 -7.27
CA GLN A 281 0.50 21.75 -7.60
C GLN A 281 -0.02 20.33 -7.77
N LEU A 282 0.74 19.47 -8.46
CA LEU A 282 0.38 18.05 -8.63
C LEU A 282 0.34 17.32 -7.30
N ASP A 283 1.34 17.50 -6.43
CA ASP A 283 1.41 16.90 -5.11
C ASP A 283 0.21 17.30 -4.25
N ALA A 284 -0.13 18.60 -4.25
CA ALA A 284 -1.27 19.11 -3.49
C ALA A 284 -2.61 18.50 -3.94
N ASP A 285 -2.82 18.37 -5.26
CA ASP A 285 -4.06 17.82 -5.81
C ASP A 285 -4.10 16.29 -5.75
N TYR A 286 -2.96 15.61 -5.83
CA TYR A 286 -2.82 14.18 -5.56
C TYR A 286 -3.24 13.84 -4.13
N HIS A 287 -2.69 14.55 -3.13
CA HIS A 287 -3.08 14.37 -1.74
C HIS A 287 -4.54 14.73 -1.49
N HIS A 288 -5.06 15.76 -2.16
CA HIS A 288 -6.48 16.07 -2.11
C HIS A 288 -7.33 14.91 -2.65
N GLY A 289 -6.94 14.30 -3.77
CA GLY A 289 -7.58 13.09 -4.28
C GLY A 289 -7.54 11.93 -3.27
N LYS A 290 -6.40 11.72 -2.61
CA LYS A 290 -6.28 10.68 -1.57
C LYS A 290 -7.23 10.89 -0.41
N ASP A 291 -7.31 12.12 0.10
CA ASP A 291 -8.23 12.48 1.19
C ASP A 291 -9.69 12.16 0.84
N VAL A 292 -10.14 12.55 -0.36
CA VAL A 292 -11.54 12.33 -0.79
C VAL A 292 -11.79 10.85 -1.11
N GLY A 293 -10.82 10.15 -1.69
CA GLY A 293 -10.91 8.70 -1.91
C GLY A 293 -11.06 7.92 -0.60
N LYS A 294 -10.30 8.31 0.44
CA LYS A 294 -10.44 7.74 1.79
C LYS A 294 -11.81 8.05 2.39
N LEU A 295 -12.31 9.28 2.25
CA LEU A 295 -13.66 9.65 2.69
C LEU A 295 -14.73 8.76 2.04
N PHE A 296 -14.65 8.51 0.73
CA PHE A 296 -15.56 7.61 0.03
C PHE A 296 -15.51 6.18 0.62
N LEU A 297 -14.30 5.67 0.87
CA LEU A 297 -14.10 4.33 1.42
C LEU A 297 -14.72 4.17 2.81
N GLU A 298 -14.52 5.15 3.67
CA GLU A 298 -14.99 5.14 5.07
C GLU A 298 -16.49 5.38 5.21
N THR A 299 -17.13 6.02 4.21
CA THR A 299 -18.54 6.41 4.28
C THR A 299 -19.44 5.57 3.38
N ILE A 300 -19.27 5.67 2.07
CA ILE A 300 -20.11 5.01 1.07
C ILE A 300 -19.69 3.55 0.91
N ALA A 301 -18.43 3.29 0.59
CA ALA A 301 -17.95 1.95 0.24
C ALA A 301 -18.10 0.93 1.39
N ALA A 302 -17.96 1.39 2.64
CA ALA A 302 -18.18 0.59 3.83
C ALA A 302 -19.65 0.12 3.99
N LYS A 303 -20.59 0.85 3.38
CA LYS A 303 -22.04 0.58 3.43
C LYS A 303 -22.57 -0.13 2.18
N LEU A 304 -21.74 -0.34 1.15
CA LEU A 304 -22.08 -1.19 0.00
C LEU A 304 -21.83 -2.66 0.36
N ASN A 305 -22.89 -3.46 0.34
CA ASN A 305 -22.80 -4.92 0.41
C ASN A 305 -22.78 -5.47 -1.02
N LEU A 306 -21.64 -6.01 -1.45
CA LEU A 306 -21.41 -6.41 -2.83
C LEU A 306 -21.52 -7.93 -2.92
N ALA A 307 -22.63 -8.42 -3.49
CA ALA A 307 -23.04 -9.83 -3.39
C ALA A 307 -22.13 -10.80 -4.14
N HIS A 308 -21.44 -10.35 -5.19
CA HIS A 308 -20.58 -11.16 -6.08
C HIS A 308 -19.08 -11.05 -5.80
N LEU A 309 -18.67 -10.16 -4.88
CA LEU A 309 -17.28 -10.02 -4.45
C LEU A 309 -16.96 -10.88 -3.22
N SER A 310 -17.48 -12.10 -3.20
CA SER A 310 -16.99 -13.14 -2.31
C SER A 310 -15.52 -13.52 -2.59
N GLN A 311 -14.84 -12.86 -3.53
CA GLN A 311 -13.38 -12.76 -3.57
C GLN A 311 -12.91 -11.58 -2.69
N GLU A 312 -12.55 -11.95 -1.47
CA GLU A 312 -11.63 -11.25 -0.56
C GLU A 312 -12.00 -9.84 -0.08
N ARG A 313 -13.19 -9.70 0.52
CA ARG A 313 -13.28 -8.98 1.82
C ARG A 313 -13.13 -9.96 2.98
N PHE A 314 -12.05 -10.75 2.98
CA PHE A 314 -11.60 -11.46 4.18
C PHE A 314 -10.29 -10.84 4.65
N LEU A 315 -10.40 -9.58 5.03
CA LEU A 315 -9.45 -8.97 5.94
C LEU A 315 -9.56 -9.75 7.27
N VAL A 316 -8.45 -10.29 7.78
CA VAL A 316 -8.40 -10.84 9.14
C VAL A 316 -8.92 -9.74 10.07
N ARG A 317 -10.08 -10.00 10.66
CA ARG A 317 -10.64 -9.18 11.73
C ARG A 317 -10.23 -9.82 13.03
N THR A 318 -9.17 -9.30 13.59
CA THR A 318 -8.73 -9.63 14.94
C THR A 318 -9.78 -9.07 15.89
N ARG A 319 -10.07 -9.80 16.98
CA ARG A 319 -11.06 -9.36 17.96
C ARG A 319 -10.56 -9.59 19.36
N GLU A 320 -10.21 -8.53 20.06
CA GLU A 320 -9.92 -8.55 21.51
C GLU A 320 -11.10 -9.11 22.31
N ALA A 321 -12.33 -8.98 21.77
CA ALA A 321 -13.52 -9.60 22.34
C ALA A 321 -13.39 -11.13 22.50
N HIS A 322 -12.55 -11.80 21.70
CA HIS A 322 -12.23 -13.22 21.89
C HIS A 322 -11.48 -13.49 23.19
N PHE A 323 -10.94 -12.50 23.87
CA PHE A 323 -10.21 -12.70 25.13
C PHE A 323 -10.94 -12.10 26.35
N ILE A 324 -12.05 -11.39 26.14
CA ILE A 324 -12.80 -10.69 27.19
C ILE A 324 -14.15 -11.38 27.48
N ASP A 325 -14.80 -11.91 26.45
CA ASP A 325 -16.07 -12.64 26.59
C ASP A 325 -15.80 -14.10 26.92
N GLU A 326 -16.23 -14.59 28.10
CA GLU A 326 -15.90 -15.94 28.61
C GLU A 326 -16.25 -17.06 27.62
N ALA A 327 -17.40 -16.97 26.95
CA ALA A 327 -17.83 -17.99 25.99
C ALA A 327 -16.95 -17.97 24.74
N LYS A 328 -16.63 -16.78 24.21
CA LYS A 328 -15.76 -16.62 23.04
C LYS A 328 -14.30 -16.95 23.35
N GLN A 329 -13.86 -16.69 24.59
CA GLN A 329 -12.52 -17.01 25.08
C GLN A 329 -12.27 -18.49 25.08
N GLN A 330 -13.23 -19.28 25.56
CA GLN A 330 -13.09 -20.72 25.52
C GLN A 330 -13.01 -21.25 24.09
N GLU A 331 -13.88 -20.77 23.18
CA GLU A 331 -13.85 -21.18 21.77
C GLU A 331 -12.53 -20.82 21.08
N TYR A 332 -12.07 -19.57 21.23
CA TYR A 332 -10.87 -19.09 20.55
C TYR A 332 -9.60 -19.75 21.11
N LYS A 333 -9.54 -19.95 22.43
CA LYS A 333 -8.47 -20.70 23.08
C LYS A 333 -8.39 -22.14 22.55
N VAL A 334 -9.53 -22.81 22.37
CA VAL A 334 -9.56 -24.17 21.77
C VAL A 334 -8.96 -24.17 20.37
N LYS A 335 -9.23 -23.15 19.53
CA LYS A 335 -8.63 -23.03 18.19
C LYS A 335 -7.11 -22.82 18.25
N ILE A 336 -6.64 -21.93 19.12
CA ILE A 336 -5.21 -21.70 19.34
C ILE A 336 -4.54 -23.00 19.80
N ASP A 337 -5.09 -23.66 20.82
CA ASP A 337 -4.51 -24.86 21.42
C ASP A 337 -4.51 -26.04 20.42
N ALA A 338 -5.54 -26.18 19.59
CA ALA A 338 -5.60 -27.20 18.55
C ALA A 338 -4.43 -27.09 17.56
N ILE A 339 -4.08 -25.87 17.14
CA ILE A 339 -2.92 -25.64 16.26
C ILE A 339 -1.62 -25.77 17.05
N TRP A 340 -1.55 -25.16 18.23
CA TRP A 340 -0.35 -25.11 19.04
C TRP A 340 0.13 -26.47 19.52
N ASN A 341 -0.79 -27.37 19.87
CA ASN A 341 -0.45 -28.69 20.38
C ASN A 341 -0.01 -29.64 19.26
N ASN A 342 -0.42 -29.39 18.02
CA ASN A 342 -0.04 -30.18 16.85
C ASN A 342 1.23 -29.65 16.14
N LYS A 343 1.88 -28.62 16.67
CA LYS A 343 3.13 -28.10 16.11
C LYS A 343 4.24 -29.15 16.16
N LYS A 344 5.06 -29.21 15.13
CA LYS A 344 6.35 -29.93 15.18
C LYS A 344 7.35 -29.04 15.91
N CYS A 345 8.14 -29.63 16.80
CA CYS A 345 9.22 -28.94 17.50
C CYS A 345 10.55 -29.59 17.15
N GLY A 346 11.63 -28.82 17.17
CA GLY A 346 12.97 -29.35 17.01
C GLY A 346 14.04 -28.43 17.57
N GLU A 347 15.28 -28.88 17.40
CA GLU A 347 16.48 -28.16 17.80
C GLU A 347 17.49 -28.16 16.65
N VAL A 348 18.21 -27.07 16.49
CA VAL A 348 19.41 -27.00 15.66
C VAL A 348 20.52 -26.32 16.45
N LEU A 349 21.76 -26.79 16.32
CA LEU A 349 22.91 -26.17 16.98
C LEU A 349 23.37 -24.96 16.18
N GLY A 350 23.28 -23.77 16.78
CA GLY A 350 23.77 -22.50 16.25
C GLY A 350 25.28 -22.32 16.41
N VAL A 351 25.75 -21.08 16.27
CA VAL A 351 27.15 -20.70 16.54
C VAL A 351 27.52 -21.10 17.98
N GLU A 352 28.75 -21.59 18.18
CA GLU A 352 29.23 -22.13 19.46
C GLU A 352 28.42 -23.30 20.03
N ARG A 353 27.66 -23.99 19.18
CA ARG A 353 26.79 -25.12 19.57
C ARG A 353 25.71 -24.74 20.58
N ILE A 354 25.29 -23.48 20.62
CA ILE A 354 24.13 -23.06 21.40
C ILE A 354 22.86 -23.64 20.74
N PRO A 355 22.02 -24.37 21.49
CA PRO A 355 20.81 -24.97 20.92
C PRO A 355 19.78 -23.88 20.59
N LEU A 356 19.31 -23.88 19.34
CA LEU A 356 18.20 -23.06 18.86
C LEU A 356 16.95 -23.92 18.77
N LYS A 357 15.95 -23.60 19.58
CA LYS A 357 14.65 -24.27 19.56
C LYS A 357 13.77 -23.65 18.49
N TRP A 358 13.11 -24.49 17.72
CA TRP A 358 12.23 -24.07 16.64
C TRP A 358 10.94 -24.87 16.60
N ILE A 359 9.93 -24.28 15.96
CA ILE A 359 8.63 -24.90 15.72
C ILE A 359 8.25 -24.82 14.23
N ASN A 360 7.44 -25.77 13.80
CA ASN A 360 6.76 -25.75 12.51
C ASN A 360 5.26 -26.01 12.69
N VAL A 361 4.43 -25.19 12.06
CA VAL A 361 2.96 -25.24 12.14
C VAL A 361 2.40 -25.23 10.72
N ASN A 362 1.76 -26.33 10.31
CA ASN A 362 1.15 -26.44 8.99
C ASN A 362 -0.15 -27.28 9.03
N PRO A 363 -1.21 -26.77 9.67
CA PRO A 363 -2.46 -27.52 9.87
C PRO A 363 -3.19 -27.82 8.56
N ASN A 364 -2.88 -27.09 7.47
CA ASN A 364 -3.61 -27.14 6.19
C ASN A 364 -2.70 -27.55 5.01
N ASP A 365 -1.57 -28.22 5.25
CA ASP A 365 -0.54 -28.63 4.26
C ASP A 365 -0.24 -27.57 3.18
N LYS A 366 -0.06 -26.32 3.61
CA LYS A 366 0.30 -25.19 2.75
C LYS A 366 1.70 -25.42 2.16
N LYS A 367 1.87 -25.00 0.90
CA LYS A 367 3.16 -25.08 0.19
C LYS A 367 4.02 -23.85 0.41
N GLN A 368 3.38 -22.68 0.46
CA GLN A 368 4.06 -21.40 0.70
C GLN A 368 4.53 -21.34 2.15
N THR A 369 5.79 -21.00 2.37
CA THR A 369 6.42 -21.01 3.69
C THR A 369 6.59 -19.58 4.19
N LEU A 370 6.25 -19.32 5.46
CA LEU A 370 6.52 -18.05 6.12
C LEU A 370 7.32 -18.30 7.41
N VAL A 371 8.48 -17.67 7.50
CA VAL A 371 9.41 -17.78 8.64
C VAL A 371 9.26 -16.55 9.53
N ILE A 372 8.90 -16.76 10.80
CA ILE A 372 8.76 -15.70 11.80
C ILE A 372 10.08 -15.57 12.59
N VAL A 373 10.65 -14.37 12.60
CA VAL A 373 11.88 -14.02 13.33
C VAL A 373 11.53 -13.04 14.45
N ASN A 374 11.54 -13.51 15.69
CA ASN A 374 11.08 -12.75 16.86
C ASN A 374 11.99 -11.59 17.24
N GLY A 375 11.44 -10.63 18.01
CA GLY A 375 12.18 -9.52 18.59
C GLY A 375 13.01 -9.93 19.81
N ARG A 376 13.68 -8.94 20.42
CA ARG A 376 14.39 -9.14 21.69
C ARG A 376 13.37 -9.30 22.82
N ASN A 377 13.68 -10.17 23.79
CA ASN A 377 12.82 -10.40 24.96
C ASN A 377 11.43 -10.92 24.56
N GLU A 378 11.45 -11.85 23.60
CA GLU A 378 10.26 -12.49 23.08
C GLU A 378 10.51 -13.99 22.92
N SER A 379 9.44 -14.71 22.63
CA SER A 379 9.51 -16.10 22.22
C SER A 379 8.43 -16.37 21.19
N TYR A 380 8.61 -17.38 20.33
CA TYR A 380 7.54 -17.83 19.42
C TYR A 380 6.25 -18.18 20.17
N TRP A 381 6.31 -18.48 21.48
CA TRP A 381 5.14 -18.62 22.37
C TRP A 381 4.23 -17.39 22.41
N LYS A 382 4.78 -16.19 22.22
CA LYS A 382 4.04 -14.92 22.15
C LYS A 382 3.12 -14.86 20.94
N TYR A 383 3.51 -15.48 19.83
CA TYR A 383 2.84 -15.35 18.54
C TYR A 383 1.73 -16.37 18.30
N LYS A 384 1.21 -17.03 19.34
CA LYS A 384 0.13 -18.04 19.20
C LYS A 384 -1.08 -17.55 18.40
N GLU A 385 -1.54 -16.32 18.67
CA GLU A 385 -2.66 -15.70 17.95
C GLU A 385 -2.30 -15.45 16.48
N ALA A 386 -1.16 -14.80 16.21
CA ALA A 386 -0.69 -14.56 14.84
C ALA A 386 -0.42 -15.86 14.07
N ILE A 387 0.07 -16.92 14.73
CA ILE A 387 0.29 -18.25 14.14
C ILE A 387 -1.04 -18.89 13.76
N LEU A 388 -2.08 -18.79 14.59
CA LEU A 388 -3.43 -19.25 14.25
C LEU A 388 -3.94 -18.58 12.97
N GLU A 389 -3.74 -17.27 12.82
CA GLU A 389 -4.21 -16.51 11.67
C GLU A 389 -3.38 -16.81 10.41
N LEU A 390 -2.06 -16.74 10.49
CA LEU A 390 -1.16 -16.88 9.34
C LEU A 390 -1.06 -18.33 8.85
N SER A 391 -1.27 -19.34 9.72
CA SER A 391 -1.25 -20.76 9.32
C SER A 391 -2.42 -21.17 8.41
N GLN A 392 -3.41 -20.29 8.24
CA GLN A 392 -4.47 -20.45 7.23
C GLN A 392 -3.95 -20.23 5.80
N TYR A 393 -2.79 -19.59 5.64
CA TYR A 393 -2.21 -19.22 4.36
C TYR A 393 -0.83 -19.85 4.13
N PHE A 394 -0.05 -20.03 5.20
CA PHE A 394 1.34 -20.47 5.12
C PHE A 394 1.66 -21.72 5.95
N ASN A 395 2.70 -22.42 5.52
CA ASN A 395 3.49 -23.34 6.32
C ASN A 395 4.44 -22.49 7.18
N LEU A 396 4.20 -22.44 8.49
CA LEU A 396 4.92 -21.53 9.39
C LEU A 396 6.12 -22.18 10.03
N TYR A 397 7.24 -21.45 10.05
CA TYR A 397 8.40 -21.76 10.89
C TYR A 397 8.68 -20.59 11.82
N ALA A 398 9.11 -20.88 13.05
CA ALA A 398 9.62 -19.87 13.98
C ALA A 398 10.71 -20.49 14.84
N TYR A 399 11.65 -19.69 15.32
CA TYR A 399 12.67 -20.12 16.27
C TYR A 399 12.87 -19.05 17.34
N ASP A 400 13.45 -19.43 18.47
CA ASP A 400 13.88 -18.48 19.49
C ASP A 400 15.37 -18.17 19.32
N HIS A 401 15.73 -16.88 19.33
CA HIS A 401 17.13 -16.46 19.29
C HIS A 401 17.93 -17.04 20.47
N ARG A 402 19.24 -17.23 20.28
CA ARG A 402 20.17 -17.50 21.39
C ARG A 402 19.94 -16.51 22.54
N GLY A 403 19.95 -16.99 23.77
CA GLY A 403 19.81 -16.16 24.96
C GLY A 403 18.37 -15.85 25.37
N GLN A 404 17.33 -16.24 24.63
CA GLN A 404 15.93 -16.01 25.02
C GLN A 404 15.01 -17.18 24.65
N GLY A 405 13.79 -17.16 25.19
CA GLY A 405 12.78 -18.17 24.90
C GLY A 405 13.25 -19.57 25.28
N GLU A 406 12.91 -20.56 24.46
CA GLU A 406 13.27 -21.96 24.65
C GLU A 406 14.74 -22.28 24.28
N SER A 407 15.44 -21.34 23.64
CA SER A 407 16.82 -21.53 23.17
C SER A 407 17.87 -21.40 24.27
N GLY A 408 19.07 -21.95 24.02
CA GLY A 408 20.17 -21.97 24.97
C GLY A 408 20.63 -20.58 25.40
N ARG A 409 21.20 -20.50 26.61
CA ARG A 409 21.76 -19.28 27.20
C ARG A 409 23.29 -19.25 27.09
N MET A 410 23.86 -18.05 26.99
CA MET A 410 25.31 -17.83 26.90
C MET A 410 25.95 -17.43 28.23
N THR A 411 25.13 -17.03 29.20
CA THR A 411 25.62 -16.58 30.52
C THR A 411 24.95 -17.38 31.63
N GLN A 412 25.57 -17.40 32.81
CA GLN A 412 25.00 -18.04 34.00
C GLN A 412 23.72 -17.34 34.47
N ASP A 413 23.61 -16.03 34.27
CA ASP A 413 22.36 -15.30 34.47
C ASP A 413 21.48 -15.46 33.23
N HIS A 414 20.50 -16.36 33.31
CA HIS A 414 19.63 -16.70 32.20
C HIS A 414 18.73 -15.54 31.75
N GLU A 415 18.59 -14.48 32.55
CA GLU A 415 17.81 -13.29 32.22
C GLU A 415 18.69 -12.14 31.69
N LEU A 416 20.02 -12.24 31.75
CA LEU A 416 20.88 -11.20 31.21
C LEU A 416 20.85 -11.23 29.68
N GLY A 417 20.31 -10.17 29.08
CA GLY A 417 20.33 -9.99 27.62
C GLY A 417 21.75 -9.68 27.14
N HIS A 418 22.44 -10.70 26.65
CA HIS A 418 23.83 -10.58 26.21
C HIS A 418 24.08 -11.34 24.91
N VAL A 419 25.01 -10.84 24.11
CA VAL A 419 25.62 -11.54 22.97
C VAL A 419 27.02 -10.95 22.80
N ASP A 420 28.01 -11.79 22.50
CA ASP A 420 29.39 -11.33 22.29
C ASP A 420 29.55 -10.61 20.94
N ASP A 421 28.91 -11.12 19.89
CA ASP A 421 28.84 -10.49 18.56
C ASP A 421 27.39 -10.54 18.05
N PHE A 422 26.80 -9.41 17.66
CA PHE A 422 25.45 -9.41 17.09
C PHE A 422 25.34 -10.30 15.84
N HIS A 423 26.44 -10.46 15.09
CA HIS A 423 26.49 -11.31 13.91
C HIS A 423 26.15 -12.77 14.21
N ASP A 424 26.33 -13.22 15.44
CA ASP A 424 25.92 -14.56 15.86
C ASP A 424 24.42 -14.81 15.68
N TYR A 425 23.56 -13.80 15.95
CA TYR A 425 22.13 -13.91 15.67
C TYR A 425 21.85 -14.12 14.18
N VAL A 426 22.64 -13.46 13.33
CA VAL A 426 22.52 -13.54 11.86
C VAL A 426 22.99 -14.91 11.36
N MET A 427 24.10 -15.41 11.89
CA MET A 427 24.62 -16.75 11.59
C MET A 427 23.69 -17.85 12.09
N ASP A 428 23.06 -17.66 13.24
CA ASP A 428 22.03 -18.57 13.75
C ASP A 428 20.80 -18.63 12.86
N LEU A 429 20.32 -17.47 12.38
CA LEU A 429 19.25 -17.42 11.38
C LEU A 429 19.67 -18.15 10.09
N TYR A 430 20.90 -17.93 9.61
CA TYR A 430 21.43 -18.65 8.45
C TYR A 430 21.44 -20.17 8.67
N ILE A 431 21.95 -20.65 9.81
CA ILE A 431 21.97 -22.08 10.16
C ILE A 431 20.56 -22.66 10.21
N PHE A 432 19.62 -21.95 10.84
CA PHE A 432 18.23 -22.36 10.92
C PHE A 432 17.60 -22.46 9.52
N MET A 433 17.82 -21.45 8.68
CA MET A 433 17.32 -21.43 7.31
C MET A 433 17.89 -22.59 6.49
N GLU A 434 19.19 -22.83 6.53
CA GLU A 434 19.85 -23.86 5.70
C GLU A 434 19.58 -25.29 6.19
N ARG A 435 19.52 -25.51 7.51
CA ARG A 435 19.41 -26.87 8.07
C ARG A 435 17.98 -27.30 8.35
N VAL A 436 17.07 -26.35 8.57
CA VAL A 436 15.70 -26.65 8.96
C VAL A 436 14.70 -26.24 7.88
N VAL A 437 14.77 -24.99 7.40
CA VAL A 437 13.73 -24.46 6.49
C VAL A 437 13.95 -24.91 5.05
N ARG A 438 15.11 -24.58 4.45
CA ARG A 438 15.43 -24.81 3.02
C ARG A 438 15.23 -26.27 2.58
N PRO A 439 15.62 -27.31 3.36
CA PRO A 439 15.41 -28.70 2.96
C PRO A 439 13.94 -29.13 2.88
N ASN A 440 13.04 -28.37 3.51
CA ASN A 440 11.62 -28.69 3.63
C ASN A 440 10.72 -27.77 2.78
N LEU A 441 11.30 -26.89 1.95
CA LEU A 441 10.52 -25.98 1.10
C LEU A 441 9.81 -26.75 -0.01
N LYS A 442 8.48 -26.56 -0.10
CA LYS A 442 7.63 -27.08 -1.19
C LYS A 442 7.14 -25.98 -2.16
N GLY A 443 7.37 -24.72 -1.83
CA GLY A 443 6.89 -23.54 -2.54
C GLY A 443 7.78 -22.32 -2.26
N GLU A 444 7.26 -21.12 -2.46
CA GLU A 444 7.99 -19.88 -2.14
C GLU A 444 8.18 -19.73 -0.63
N CYS A 445 9.24 -19.02 -0.26
CA CYS A 445 9.61 -18.77 1.13
C CYS A 445 9.55 -17.27 1.40
N PHE A 446 8.91 -16.90 2.51
CA PHE A 446 8.75 -15.53 2.99
C PHE A 446 9.29 -15.40 4.40
N MET A 447 9.59 -14.17 4.82
CA MET A 447 9.99 -13.86 6.20
C MET A 447 9.15 -12.74 6.79
N LEU A 448 8.68 -12.92 8.03
CA LEU A 448 8.08 -11.89 8.88
C LEU A 448 8.97 -11.69 10.10
N SER A 449 9.32 -10.45 10.41
CA SER A 449 10.19 -10.13 11.53
C SER A 449 9.66 -8.98 12.38
N HIS A 450 10.10 -8.93 13.64
CA HIS A 450 9.77 -7.85 14.57
C HIS A 450 11.02 -7.29 15.24
N SER A 451 11.12 -5.95 15.35
CA SER A 451 12.13 -5.27 16.17
C SER A 451 13.57 -5.77 15.94
N MET A 452 14.25 -6.31 16.95
CA MET A 452 15.58 -6.93 16.82
C MET A 452 15.64 -7.99 15.71
N GLY A 453 14.61 -8.83 15.60
CA GLY A 453 14.53 -9.88 14.58
C GLY A 453 14.58 -9.32 13.17
N ALA A 454 14.09 -8.09 12.95
CA ALA A 454 14.19 -7.44 11.65
C ALA A 454 15.62 -6.99 11.34
N ALA A 455 16.38 -6.51 12.33
CA ALA A 455 17.80 -6.19 12.16
C ALA A 455 18.64 -7.44 11.87
N VAL A 456 18.27 -8.59 12.45
CA VAL A 456 18.86 -9.90 12.14
C VAL A 456 18.50 -10.33 10.71
N MET A 457 17.21 -10.29 10.36
CA MET A 457 16.70 -10.64 9.04
C MET A 457 17.34 -9.81 7.93
N THR A 458 17.37 -8.48 8.04
CA THR A 458 17.94 -7.63 6.98
C THR A 458 19.43 -7.85 6.79
N GLN A 459 20.18 -8.12 7.87
CA GLN A 459 21.57 -8.51 7.74
C GLN A 459 21.72 -9.86 7.04
N TYR A 460 20.89 -10.85 7.35
CA TYR A 460 20.86 -12.13 6.65
C TYR A 460 20.61 -11.95 5.14
N LEU A 461 19.56 -11.20 4.79
CA LEU A 461 19.17 -10.93 3.39
C LEU A 461 20.25 -10.14 2.62
N SER A 462 21.02 -9.30 3.30
CA SER A 462 22.10 -8.52 2.67
C SER A 462 23.45 -9.25 2.57
N THR A 463 23.58 -10.42 3.20
CA THR A 463 24.87 -11.11 3.38
C THR A 463 24.93 -12.48 2.70
N PHE A 464 23.85 -13.25 2.73
CA PHE A 464 23.85 -14.66 2.31
C PHE A 464 22.98 -14.90 1.07
N ASP A 465 23.30 -15.97 0.35
CA ASP A 465 22.31 -16.59 -0.56
C ASP A 465 21.14 -17.12 0.26
N HIS A 466 19.91 -16.90 -0.22
CA HIS A 466 18.70 -17.24 0.51
C HIS A 466 17.54 -17.60 -0.41
N PRO A 467 16.60 -18.47 0.03
CA PRO A 467 15.43 -18.84 -0.77
C PRO A 467 14.27 -17.83 -0.64
N VAL A 468 14.45 -16.77 0.16
CA VAL A 468 13.38 -15.81 0.50
C VAL A 468 12.99 -15.00 -0.74
N LYS A 469 11.69 -14.97 -1.07
CA LYS A 469 11.11 -14.23 -2.18
C LYS A 469 10.67 -12.82 -1.81
N ALA A 470 10.13 -12.64 -0.61
CA ALA A 470 9.71 -11.35 -0.07
C ALA A 470 9.77 -11.39 1.46
N SER A 471 9.95 -10.23 2.09
CA SER A 471 10.03 -10.13 3.54
C SER A 471 9.22 -8.95 4.09
N ALA A 472 8.76 -9.04 5.33
CA ALA A 472 8.13 -7.92 6.02
C ALA A 472 8.72 -7.76 7.42
N ALA A 473 8.79 -6.52 7.87
CA ALA A 473 9.30 -6.14 9.18
C ALA A 473 8.29 -5.23 9.87
N THR A 474 7.95 -5.56 11.10
CA THR A 474 7.17 -4.70 12.00
C THR A 474 8.11 -3.98 12.96
N SER A 475 8.07 -2.66 12.95
CA SER A 475 8.89 -1.79 13.80
C SER A 475 10.37 -2.18 13.85
N PRO A 476 11.07 -2.25 12.70
CA PRO A 476 12.45 -2.76 12.65
C PRO A 476 13.43 -1.94 13.50
N MET A 477 14.31 -2.62 14.24
CA MET A 477 15.35 -2.01 15.08
C MET A 477 16.58 -1.58 14.27
N PHE A 478 16.40 -0.64 13.33
CA PHE A 478 17.52 -0.01 12.61
C PHE A 478 18.18 1.13 13.40
N GLY A 479 17.51 1.58 14.46
CA GLY A 479 18.03 2.51 15.46
C GLY A 479 17.16 2.47 16.71
N VAL A 480 17.67 3.00 17.83
CA VAL A 480 16.93 3.12 19.10
C VAL A 480 16.26 4.48 19.20
N TYR A 481 15.09 4.54 19.82
CA TYR A 481 14.41 5.81 20.09
C TYR A 481 15.20 6.61 21.14
N ILE A 482 15.39 7.90 20.90
CA ILE A 482 16.00 8.84 21.86
C ILE A 482 15.07 10.05 21.96
N SER A 483 14.41 10.25 23.11
CA SER A 483 13.54 11.39 23.35
C SER A 483 14.30 12.72 23.22
N GLY A 484 13.85 13.62 22.37
CA GLY A 484 14.52 14.89 22.07
C GLY A 484 14.35 15.98 23.13
N ARG A 485 15.48 16.49 23.63
CA ARG A 485 15.78 17.87 24.09
C ARG A 485 14.77 18.61 24.99
N GLY A 486 15.06 18.59 26.29
CA GLY A 486 14.68 19.63 27.26
C GLY A 486 15.68 19.70 28.43
N HIS A 487 16.56 20.72 28.42
CA HIS A 487 17.34 21.28 29.54
C HIS A 487 18.40 20.42 30.26
N GLY A 488 19.68 20.66 29.89
CA GLY A 488 20.84 20.71 30.82
C GLY A 488 21.30 19.42 31.52
N PHE A 489 22.51 18.96 31.20
CA PHE A 489 23.35 17.98 31.94
C PHE A 489 22.68 16.61 32.24
N LYS A 490 23.06 15.47 31.67
CA LYS A 490 24.41 14.93 31.44
C LYS A 490 24.33 14.02 30.20
N LYS A 491 25.29 14.12 29.27
CA LYS A 491 25.71 12.92 28.52
C LYS A 491 26.08 11.90 29.59
N GLN A 492 25.27 10.87 29.79
CA GLN A 492 25.78 9.68 30.44
C GLN A 492 26.91 9.22 29.53
N THR A 493 28.13 9.51 29.94
CA THR A 493 29.31 8.76 29.54
C THR A 493 28.94 7.30 29.79
N LEU A 494 28.70 6.55 28.72
CA LEU A 494 28.86 5.10 28.72
C LEU A 494 30.25 4.90 29.32
N ASN A 495 30.30 4.48 30.58
CA ASN A 495 31.56 4.31 31.27
C ASN A 495 32.33 3.22 30.52
N LEU A 496 33.40 3.63 29.85
CA LEU A 496 34.43 2.75 29.29
C LEU A 496 35.05 1.80 30.35
N LEU A 497 34.71 1.97 31.63
CA LEU A 497 35.14 1.13 32.75
C LEU A 497 34.48 -0.26 32.78
N ASP A 498 33.31 -0.47 32.16
CA ASP A 498 32.68 -1.81 32.12
C ASP A 498 33.28 -2.73 31.05
N VAL A 499 34.09 -2.20 30.13
CA VAL A 499 34.88 -3.00 29.17
C VAL A 499 35.99 -3.79 29.88
N LEU A 500 36.31 -3.45 31.13
CA LEU A 500 37.29 -4.15 31.98
C LEU A 500 36.66 -5.21 32.90
N ALA A 501 35.33 -5.37 32.91
CA ALA A 501 34.69 -6.45 33.65
C ALA A 501 34.89 -7.77 32.91
N SER A 502 35.47 -8.77 33.58
CA SER A 502 35.69 -10.11 33.01
C SER A 502 34.40 -10.93 32.83
N LYS A 503 33.25 -10.41 33.26
CA LYS A 503 31.92 -11.03 33.12
C LYS A 503 30.89 -9.99 32.67
N PRO A 504 29.94 -10.37 31.79
CA PRO A 504 28.89 -9.49 31.34
C PRO A 504 27.94 -9.13 32.50
N ASN A 505 27.57 -7.85 32.60
CA ASN A 505 26.66 -7.31 33.60
C ASN A 505 25.55 -6.47 32.94
N TYR A 506 24.43 -6.28 33.63
CA TYR A 506 23.35 -5.38 33.19
C TYR A 506 23.85 -3.96 32.94
N ALA A 507 23.34 -3.32 31.88
CA ALA A 507 23.58 -1.91 31.66
C ALA A 507 22.99 -1.07 32.80
N LEU A 508 23.49 0.16 32.97
CA LEU A 508 23.02 1.05 34.02
C LEU A 508 21.48 1.24 33.96
N GLY A 509 20.79 0.95 35.06
CA GLY A 509 19.33 1.01 35.16
C GLY A 509 18.58 -0.22 34.65
N GLN A 510 19.29 -1.20 34.08
CA GLN A 510 18.74 -2.49 33.66
C GLN A 510 18.85 -3.53 34.78
N SER A 511 18.02 -4.55 34.71
CA SER A 511 17.95 -5.62 35.72
C SER A 511 17.32 -6.88 35.14
N HIS A 512 17.21 -7.92 35.95
CA HIS A 512 16.26 -9.02 35.77
C HIS A 512 14.86 -8.54 35.37
N PHE A 513 14.07 -9.46 34.82
CA PHE A 513 12.71 -9.24 34.38
C PHE A 513 11.88 -8.52 35.46
N LYS A 514 11.25 -7.42 35.05
CA LYS A 514 10.36 -6.62 35.90
C LYS A 514 9.00 -6.55 35.24
N LYS A 515 7.95 -6.77 36.02
CA LYS A 515 6.58 -6.51 35.60
C LYS A 515 6.40 -5.00 35.43
N VAL A 516 6.17 -4.58 34.18
CA VAL A 516 5.77 -3.21 33.86
C VAL A 516 4.25 -3.12 33.98
N GLN A 517 3.74 -2.05 34.60
CA GLN A 517 2.29 -1.84 34.66
C GLN A 517 1.79 -1.47 33.27
N TYR A 518 0.59 -1.92 32.89
CA TYR A 518 0.04 -1.64 31.57
C TYR A 518 0.03 -0.13 31.24
N LYS A 519 -0.30 0.74 32.20
CA LYS A 519 -0.27 2.21 32.02
C LYS A 519 1.10 2.78 31.61
N ASP A 520 2.19 2.08 31.92
CA ASP A 520 3.56 2.48 31.65
C ASP A 520 4.14 1.73 30.44
N ASN A 521 3.34 0.88 29.78
CA ASN A 521 3.76 0.09 28.64
C ASN A 521 3.80 0.95 27.36
N VAL A 522 4.78 0.66 26.50
CA VAL A 522 4.96 1.33 25.19
C VAL A 522 4.85 0.35 24.02
N LEU A 523 4.38 -0.87 24.29
CA LEU A 523 4.38 -1.96 23.33
C LEU A 523 3.05 -2.07 22.60
N THR A 524 1.93 -1.86 23.31
CA THR A 524 0.59 -2.03 22.73
C THR A 524 -0.48 -1.24 23.48
N HIS A 525 -1.52 -0.82 22.74
CA HIS A 525 -2.78 -0.33 23.27
C HIS A 525 -3.73 -1.46 23.70
N SER A 526 -3.43 -2.73 23.43
CA SER A 526 -4.25 -3.87 23.84
C SER A 526 -3.90 -4.29 25.26
N GLU A 527 -4.74 -3.93 26.23
CA GLU A 527 -4.58 -4.36 27.62
C GLU A 527 -4.65 -5.89 27.75
N VAL A 528 -5.57 -6.53 27.02
CA VAL A 528 -5.78 -7.97 27.12
C VAL A 528 -4.63 -8.77 26.51
N ARG A 529 -4.12 -8.39 25.34
CA ARG A 529 -2.96 -9.07 24.72
C ARG A 529 -1.68 -8.78 25.51
N TYR A 530 -1.54 -7.59 26.07
CA TYR A 530 -0.45 -7.27 27.00
C TYR A 530 -0.49 -8.18 28.24
N GLN A 531 -1.66 -8.38 28.83
CA GLN A 531 -1.83 -9.26 29.99
C GLN A 531 -1.50 -10.72 29.65
N LEU A 532 -1.96 -11.23 28.50
CA LEU A 532 -1.60 -12.58 28.02
C LEU A 532 -0.09 -12.76 27.85
N PHE A 533 0.59 -11.74 27.32
CA PHE A 533 2.05 -11.75 27.20
C PHE A 533 2.75 -11.75 28.56
N LEU A 534 2.27 -10.94 29.51
CA LEU A 534 2.81 -10.94 30.88
C LEU A 534 2.60 -12.28 31.57
N ASP A 535 1.40 -12.85 31.49
CA ASP A 535 1.06 -14.14 32.11
C ASP A 535 1.94 -15.26 31.55
N LEU A 536 2.22 -15.26 30.24
CA LEU A 536 3.16 -16.21 29.63
C LEU A 536 4.52 -16.21 30.33
N PHE A 537 5.09 -15.04 30.63
CA PHE A 537 6.41 -14.92 31.27
C PHE A 537 6.38 -15.14 32.78
N LEU A 538 5.23 -14.95 33.43
CA LEU A 538 5.04 -15.30 34.83
C LEU A 538 4.91 -16.82 34.99
N ASP A 539 4.12 -17.47 34.12
CA ASP A 539 3.89 -18.91 34.12
C ASP A 539 5.10 -19.71 33.61
N LYS A 540 5.89 -19.12 32.71
CA LYS A 540 7.09 -19.74 32.12
C LYS A 540 8.32 -18.85 32.27
N PRO A 541 8.89 -18.73 33.50
CA PRO A 541 10.05 -17.89 33.74
C PRO A 541 11.28 -18.23 32.89
N HIS A 542 11.41 -19.46 32.40
CA HIS A 542 12.53 -19.86 31.55
C HIS A 542 12.48 -19.23 30.15
N LEU A 543 11.34 -18.70 29.70
CA LEU A 543 11.21 -18.04 28.40
C LEU A 543 11.71 -16.59 28.40
N ARG A 544 11.60 -15.91 29.54
CA ARG A 544 11.77 -14.46 29.61
C ARG A 544 13.23 -14.05 29.51
N LEU A 545 13.43 -12.80 29.13
CA LEU A 545 14.71 -12.12 29.19
C LEU A 545 14.54 -10.86 30.05
N GLY A 546 15.54 -10.56 30.87
CA GLY A 546 15.65 -9.30 31.59
C GLY A 546 16.18 -8.18 30.69
N GLY A 547 16.80 -7.19 31.30
CA GLY A 547 17.44 -6.07 30.63
C GLY A 547 18.74 -6.45 29.91
N PRO A 548 19.19 -5.63 28.96
CA PRO A 548 20.41 -5.91 28.22
C PRO A 548 21.66 -5.57 29.04
N SER A 549 22.75 -6.23 28.70
CA SER A 549 24.10 -5.83 29.07
C SER A 549 24.55 -4.57 28.32
N THR A 550 25.52 -3.83 28.87
CA THR A 550 26.14 -2.67 28.19
C THR A 550 26.71 -3.05 26.83
N HIS A 551 27.29 -4.26 26.74
CA HIS A 551 27.83 -4.80 25.50
C HIS A 551 26.74 -5.06 24.46
N TRP A 552 25.63 -5.70 24.85
CA TRP A 552 24.49 -5.93 23.95
C TRP A 552 23.93 -4.61 23.37
N ILE A 553 23.82 -3.56 24.19
CA ILE A 553 23.39 -2.23 23.70
C ILE A 553 24.35 -1.75 22.60
N THR A 554 25.65 -1.84 22.85
CA THR A 554 26.68 -1.41 21.89
C THR A 554 26.59 -2.21 20.58
N GLU A 555 26.45 -3.53 20.68
CA GLU A 555 26.29 -4.43 19.54
C GLU A 555 24.99 -4.17 18.76
N SER A 556 23.88 -3.91 19.45
CA SER A 556 22.59 -3.59 18.81
C SER A 556 22.63 -2.27 18.01
N ILE A 557 23.32 -1.24 18.52
CA ILE A 557 23.48 0.03 17.81
C ILE A 557 24.37 -0.15 16.57
N LYS A 558 25.45 -0.94 16.67
CA LYS A 558 26.30 -1.28 15.52
C LYS A 558 25.51 -2.05 14.46
N ALA A 559 24.69 -3.02 14.88
CA ALA A 559 23.83 -3.80 14.00
C ALA A 559 22.82 -2.93 13.24
N GLY A 560 22.13 -2.01 13.91
CA GLY A 560 21.19 -1.08 13.27
C GLY A 560 21.87 -0.22 12.20
N LYS A 561 23.04 0.36 12.51
CA LYS A 561 23.86 1.11 11.55
C LYS A 561 24.30 0.25 10.36
N LYS A 562 24.67 -1.01 10.61
CA LYS A 562 25.06 -1.96 9.57
C LYS A 562 23.89 -2.32 8.64
N CYS A 563 22.66 -2.38 9.16
CA CYS A 563 21.45 -2.55 8.35
C CYS A 563 21.28 -1.39 7.36
N ILE A 564 21.31 -0.15 7.85
CA ILE A 564 21.17 1.06 7.00
C ILE A 564 22.31 1.14 5.97
N ALA A 565 23.56 0.88 6.38
CA ALA A 565 24.71 0.92 5.49
C ALA A 565 24.61 -0.11 4.35
N ASN A 566 24.05 -1.29 4.61
CA ASN A 566 23.91 -2.39 3.65
C ASN A 566 22.51 -2.49 3.03
N ALA A 567 21.62 -1.52 3.27
CA ALA A 567 20.24 -1.53 2.79
C ALA A 567 20.12 -1.75 1.27
N HIS A 568 21.01 -1.14 0.48
CA HIS A 568 21.08 -1.28 -0.98
C HIS A 568 21.44 -2.70 -1.47
N LYS A 569 21.94 -3.57 -0.58
CA LYS A 569 22.29 -4.96 -0.91
C LYS A 569 21.09 -5.90 -0.82
N VAL A 570 20.02 -5.51 -0.12
CA VAL A 570 18.77 -6.28 -0.13
C VAL A 570 18.15 -6.15 -1.53
N LYS A 571 17.90 -7.28 -2.19
CA LYS A 571 17.42 -7.35 -3.58
C LYS A 571 15.99 -7.87 -3.72
N ILE A 572 15.39 -8.31 -2.63
CA ILE A 572 14.01 -8.77 -2.60
C ILE A 572 13.08 -7.66 -2.10
N PRO A 573 11.79 -7.70 -2.45
CA PRO A 573 10.77 -6.84 -1.87
C PRO A 573 10.76 -6.93 -0.34
N ILE A 574 10.75 -5.78 0.33
CA ILE A 574 10.61 -5.70 1.78
C ILE A 574 9.54 -4.68 2.21
N LEU A 575 8.51 -5.14 2.90
CA LEU A 575 7.52 -4.26 3.53
C LEU A 575 7.99 -3.87 4.94
N ILE A 576 8.05 -2.57 5.21
CA ILE A 576 8.31 -2.01 6.54
C ILE A 576 7.01 -1.43 7.05
N LEU A 577 6.38 -2.13 8.01
CA LEU A 577 5.30 -1.57 8.80
C LEU A 577 5.91 -0.78 9.95
N GLN A 578 5.74 0.54 9.90
CA GLN A 578 6.29 1.46 10.90
C GLN A 578 5.19 1.87 11.89
N ALA A 579 5.38 1.60 13.17
CA ALA A 579 4.48 2.09 14.22
C ALA A 579 4.61 3.63 14.34
N GLY A 580 3.50 4.35 14.20
CA GLY A 580 3.53 5.82 14.15
C GLY A 580 4.02 6.47 15.44
N ASP A 581 3.63 5.90 16.59
CA ASP A 581 3.94 6.42 17.92
C ASP A 581 4.95 5.50 18.66
N ASP A 582 5.92 4.97 17.91
CA ASP A 582 6.95 4.08 18.44
C ASP A 582 7.93 4.83 19.37
N LEU A 583 8.01 4.38 20.63
CA LEU A 583 8.91 4.90 21.66
C LEU A 583 10.07 3.95 21.99
N VAL A 584 10.24 2.86 21.22
CA VAL A 584 11.26 1.84 21.44
C VAL A 584 12.36 1.96 20.37
N VAL A 585 11.97 2.01 19.10
CA VAL A 585 12.91 2.11 17.96
C VAL A 585 12.76 3.43 17.21
N SER A 586 13.77 3.80 16.44
CA SER A 586 13.79 5.07 15.72
C SER A 586 13.07 4.98 14.37
N ASN A 587 11.92 5.64 14.25
CA ASN A 587 11.22 5.81 12.98
C ASN A 587 12.07 6.53 11.93
N VAL A 588 12.95 7.45 12.34
CA VAL A 588 13.91 8.12 11.45
C VAL A 588 14.90 7.11 10.88
N ALA A 589 15.44 6.20 11.69
CA ALA A 589 16.35 5.16 11.22
C ALA A 589 15.68 4.18 10.24
N GLN A 590 14.38 3.93 10.42
CA GLN A 590 13.57 3.16 9.47
C GLN A 590 13.39 3.88 8.13
N ALA A 591 13.12 5.19 8.16
CA ALA A 591 13.07 6.02 6.96
C ALA A 591 14.43 6.05 6.23
N GLU A 592 15.54 6.19 6.97
CA GLU A 592 16.90 6.15 6.38
C GLU A 592 17.22 4.81 5.72
N PHE A 593 16.78 3.68 6.32
CA PHE A 593 16.90 2.39 5.66
C PHE A 593 16.08 2.34 4.37
N HIS A 594 14.83 2.83 4.42
CA HIS A 594 13.92 2.83 3.28
C HIS A 594 14.50 3.63 2.10
N GLU A 595 15.02 4.83 2.36
CA GLU A 595 15.67 5.67 1.34
C GLU A 595 16.84 4.98 0.63
N ARG A 596 17.52 4.04 1.30
CA ARG A 596 18.68 3.33 0.75
C ARG A 596 18.34 1.96 0.16
N CYS A 597 17.19 1.40 0.51
CA CYS A 597 16.72 0.11 0.02
C CYS A 597 15.65 0.32 -1.06
N HIS A 598 16.04 0.23 -2.33
CA HIS A 598 15.15 0.54 -3.46
C HIS A 598 13.98 -0.43 -3.61
N THR A 599 14.09 -1.63 -3.03
CA THR A 599 13.05 -2.66 -3.01
C THR A 599 12.19 -2.62 -1.75
N SER A 600 12.37 -1.59 -0.90
CA SER A 600 11.59 -1.43 0.32
C SER A 600 10.37 -0.55 0.13
N HIS A 601 9.28 -0.92 0.79
CA HIS A 601 8.08 -0.10 0.92
C HIS A 601 7.84 0.20 2.39
N LEU A 602 7.80 1.47 2.76
CA LEU A 602 7.55 1.89 4.13
C LEU A 602 6.11 2.38 4.28
N GLU A 603 5.37 1.73 5.17
CA GLU A 603 3.98 2.05 5.47
C GLU A 603 3.79 2.36 6.96
N PRO A 604 3.62 3.64 7.32
CA PRO A 604 3.32 4.03 8.69
C PRO A 604 1.89 3.65 9.08
N ILE A 605 1.72 3.10 10.28
CA ILE A 605 0.43 2.93 10.94
C ILE A 605 0.33 3.99 12.03
N ALA A 606 -0.30 5.12 11.68
CA ALA A 606 -0.42 6.29 12.56
C ALA A 606 -1.07 5.91 13.89
N GLY A 607 -0.46 6.32 15.01
CA GLY A 607 -0.95 6.04 16.35
C GLY A 607 -0.70 4.63 16.88
N ALA A 608 -0.12 3.71 16.10
CA ALA A 608 0.22 2.37 16.60
C ALA A 608 1.45 2.42 17.53
N TYR A 609 1.47 1.54 18.53
CA TYR A 609 2.65 1.28 19.39
C TYR A 609 3.57 0.22 18.80
N HIS A 610 4.71 0.01 19.46
CA HIS A 610 5.85 -0.75 18.94
C HIS A 610 5.48 -2.14 18.39
N ASP A 611 4.65 -2.91 19.10
CA ASP A 611 4.33 -4.28 18.73
C ASP A 611 2.97 -4.40 18.04
N MET A 612 3.00 -4.19 16.74
CA MET A 612 1.81 -4.26 15.88
C MET A 612 1.19 -5.67 15.77
N LEU A 613 1.93 -6.74 16.12
CA LEU A 613 1.41 -8.11 16.05
C LEU A 613 0.56 -8.49 17.26
N ILE A 614 0.63 -7.71 18.35
CA ILE A 614 -0.25 -7.84 19.52
C ILE A 614 -1.06 -6.56 19.77
N GLU A 615 -1.12 -5.65 18.79
CA GLU A 615 -1.82 -4.38 18.95
C GLU A 615 -3.33 -4.53 19.16
N LYS A 616 -4.00 -3.47 19.59
CA LYS A 616 -5.45 -3.29 19.55
C LYS A 616 -5.98 -3.51 18.14
N ASP A 617 -7.19 -4.04 18.02
CA ASP A 617 -7.76 -4.48 16.74
C ASP A 617 -7.71 -3.39 15.65
N THR A 618 -7.94 -2.12 16.02
CA THR A 618 -7.88 -0.97 15.08
C THR A 618 -6.54 -0.80 14.37
N TYR A 619 -5.43 -1.24 14.98
CA TYR A 619 -4.09 -1.17 14.40
C TYR A 619 -3.62 -2.54 13.90
N ARG A 620 -3.91 -3.60 14.65
CA ARG A 620 -3.52 -4.97 14.34
C ARG A 620 -4.20 -5.49 13.08
N ASP A 621 -5.48 -5.17 12.87
CA ASP A 621 -6.17 -5.51 11.62
C ASP A 621 -5.45 -4.87 10.43
N ILE A 622 -5.10 -3.59 10.51
CA ILE A 622 -4.36 -2.91 9.44
C ILE A 622 -3.03 -3.62 9.17
N ALA A 623 -2.28 -3.95 10.22
CA ALA A 623 -0.99 -4.62 10.10
C ALA A 623 -1.11 -6.02 9.48
N ILE A 624 -1.94 -6.90 10.03
CA ILE A 624 -2.10 -8.28 9.54
C ILE A 624 -2.57 -8.30 8.09
N ASN A 625 -3.50 -7.41 7.74
CA ASN A 625 -4.01 -7.37 6.37
C ASN A 625 -2.95 -6.87 5.39
N LYS A 626 -2.19 -5.82 5.73
CA LYS A 626 -1.06 -5.38 4.90
C LYS A 626 -0.01 -6.46 4.72
N LEU A 627 0.27 -7.25 5.77
CA LEU A 627 1.17 -8.39 5.69
C LEU A 627 0.63 -9.46 4.73
N LEU A 628 -0.64 -9.86 4.89
CA LEU A 628 -1.25 -10.86 4.03
C LEU A 628 -1.28 -10.39 2.58
N ASP A 629 -1.80 -9.20 2.32
CA ASP A 629 -1.81 -8.58 1.00
C ASP A 629 -0.41 -8.61 0.38
N PHE A 630 0.62 -8.21 1.13
CA PHE A 630 1.98 -8.20 0.64
C PHE A 630 2.52 -9.60 0.29
N TYR A 631 2.18 -10.65 1.04
CA TYR A 631 2.69 -11.99 0.76
C TYR A 631 1.86 -12.78 -0.26
N THR A 632 0.54 -12.59 -0.28
CA THR A 632 -0.38 -13.40 -1.08
C THR A 632 -0.66 -12.79 -2.45
N SER A 633 -0.46 -11.50 -2.62
CA SER A 633 -0.70 -10.86 -3.91
C SER A 633 0.51 -10.95 -4.84
N ASP A 634 0.24 -10.93 -6.15
CA ASP A 634 1.28 -10.75 -7.17
C ASP A 634 1.82 -9.31 -7.23
N TYR A 635 1.34 -8.42 -6.34
CA TYR A 635 1.78 -7.04 -6.15
C TYR A 635 3.13 -6.88 -5.45
N ARG A 636 3.87 -7.97 -5.24
CA ARG A 636 5.19 -7.98 -4.58
C ARG A 636 6.27 -7.21 -5.36
N TYR A 637 6.02 -6.80 -6.61
CA TYR A 637 7.00 -6.23 -7.54
C TYR A 637 6.79 -4.74 -7.85
N TYR A 638 6.45 -3.91 -6.86
CA TYR A 638 6.46 -2.45 -7.04
C TYR A 638 7.84 -1.83 -6.89
#